data_AF-A0A8J5Y3K7-F1
#
_entry.id   AF-A0A8J5Y3K7-F1
#
_cell.length_a   1.000
_cell.length_b   1.000
_cell.length_c   1.000
_cell.angle_alpha   90.00
_cell.angle_beta   90.00
_cell.angle_gamma   90.00
#
_symmetry.space_group_name_H-M   'P 1'
#
loop_
_entity.id
_entity.type
_entity.pdbx_description
1 polymer ?
#
loop_
_entity_poly.entity_id
_entity_poly.type
_entity_poly.pdbx_seq_one_letter_code
_entity_poly.pdbx_strand_id
1 'polypeptide(L)'
;MRRCRRQSVVGLVVLGAALSAAPKPPPNVRVELHSEVVNVVADNFLCLTLDWWPSDKCDYGTCSWERSSVLTVDLESPRLIAAVRALAPLVLRVGGSLSDLVVYQGESDSAGSCKPFQLDNANSRIGFSDGCLSRARYAQVQAFCARAGAAMLFVLNALHGRTRQDGCCRECKRKWCNYTGRWDLGNSKALIGHTFARALSGEPSAPPVPYGFELGNELCGQKGLQAKLEPAPFAADYARLRQMIDALWRGAGGRGAPPHIAGPACELQPEWYRAFVKAFRPDALTHHAYLLGSGRMESLREKVLDPDYLNRALFLARNASDVASALRGRGMLWAGEAGGAYNSGQHYVTDTFLSNFWFLDELGTFAAAGHHVFCRQTLVGGNYGLLNSFHRPLPDFWAALLWRALMGAKVLRVKSGVPTVRAYAHCARRVDGSDETDGRVSLLLLNLAKTNPAVVDAFAAGRKILSEQSIYLVTSPSLDSIEVKLNGETLQTDGRGAMPTLRPRKRPGGTALVVPPLSYMFVVMAVEQFGSRGVCGDVVRDPIAPVAQLNDRLRAVAVQLAALVDSGAPASAPGAPGARAADAATATAADAVGGADALASGVEAAVAAAADDGDSGDSVEGFFADDDDSVAAALLGDGGGGADEGVAATPPPTGASAALGAPAGTPIRALIGRHAGTPIRRPARQSDASRLLVVGPVCGVVTLGLVLHSSRARSLLRSLLCSRKARVATRAHTT
;
A
#
# COMPACT_ATOMS: atom_id res chain seq x y z
N MET A 1 -29.84 55.78 59.87
CA MET A 1 -31.20 56.02 59.33
C MET A 1 -31.71 54.74 58.64
N ARG A 2 -33.04 54.65 58.42
CA ARG A 2 -33.81 53.74 57.51
C ARG A 2 -33.03 53.21 56.28
N ARG A 3 -33.24 52.03 55.66
CA ARG A 3 -34.16 50.85 55.74
C ARG A 3 -33.45 49.71 54.93
N CYS A 4 -33.67 48.40 55.11
CA CYS A 4 -34.76 47.58 54.51
C CYS A 4 -34.66 46.15 55.08
N ARG A 5 -35.72 45.64 55.75
CA ARG A 5 -36.74 44.68 55.25
C ARG A 5 -36.28 43.21 55.11
N ARG A 6 -36.81 42.38 56.02
CA ARG A 6 -36.93 40.91 55.90
C ARG A 6 -37.86 40.53 54.74
N GLN A 7 -37.66 39.35 54.15
CA GLN A 7 -38.75 38.37 53.98
C GLN A 7 -38.19 36.95 53.82
N SER A 8 -38.87 35.98 54.42
CA SER A 8 -38.48 34.57 54.48
C SER A 8 -39.05 33.78 53.29
N VAL A 9 -38.35 32.74 52.85
CA VAL A 9 -38.94 31.65 52.07
C VAL A 9 -38.75 30.35 52.85
N VAL A 10 -39.84 29.61 53.04
CA VAL A 10 -39.87 28.34 53.77
C VAL A 10 -39.44 27.23 52.82
N GLY A 11 -38.29 26.60 53.11
CA GLY A 11 -37.82 25.40 52.40
C GLY A 11 -38.30 24.13 53.09
N LEU A 12 -39.32 23.47 52.53
CA LEU A 12 -39.83 22.20 53.02
C LEU A 12 -38.82 21.07 52.68
N VAL A 13 -38.10 20.54 53.68
CA VAL A 13 -37.17 19.42 53.46
C VAL A 13 -37.96 18.11 53.34
N VAL A 14 -38.22 17.70 52.10
CA VAL A 14 -38.74 16.36 51.80
C VAL A 14 -37.55 15.40 51.69
N LEU A 15 -37.35 14.55 52.70
CA LEU A 15 -36.45 13.38 52.57
C LEU A 15 -37.09 12.34 51.62
N GLY A 16 -36.94 12.58 50.32
CA GLY A 16 -37.18 11.56 49.31
C GLY A 16 -36.06 10.53 49.36
N ALA A 17 -36.30 9.40 50.02
CA ALA A 17 -35.42 8.23 49.95
C ALA A 17 -35.46 7.63 48.54
N ALA A 18 -34.67 8.19 47.64
CA ALA A 18 -34.46 7.65 46.30
C ALA A 18 -33.73 6.31 46.43
N LEU A 19 -34.51 5.22 46.45
CA LEU A 19 -34.03 3.88 46.14
C LEU A 19 -33.48 3.90 44.71
N SER A 20 -32.20 4.23 44.59
CA SER A 20 -31.45 4.12 43.36
C SER A 20 -31.46 2.66 42.95
N ALA A 21 -32.33 2.31 42.00
CA ALA A 21 -32.32 1.00 41.39
C ALA A 21 -30.92 0.77 40.83
N ALA A 22 -30.25 -0.30 41.27
CA ALA A 22 -28.93 -0.65 40.78
C ALA A 22 -28.95 -0.61 39.24
N PRO A 23 -28.01 0.10 38.58
CA PRO A 23 -28.06 0.29 37.15
C PRO A 23 -28.16 -1.08 36.48
N LYS A 24 -29.19 -1.28 35.66
CA LYS A 24 -29.36 -2.54 34.92
C LYS A 24 -28.03 -2.83 34.20
N PRO A 25 -27.47 -4.05 34.33
CA PRO A 25 -26.26 -4.39 33.59
C PRO A 25 -26.53 -4.12 32.11
N PRO A 26 -25.58 -3.50 31.39
CA PRO A 26 -25.77 -3.18 29.98
C PRO A 26 -26.11 -4.48 29.22
N PRO A 27 -27.06 -4.45 28.26
CA PRO A 27 -27.41 -5.63 27.50
C PRO A 27 -26.18 -6.17 26.77
N ASN A 28 -26.02 -7.50 26.74
CA ASN A 28 -24.88 -8.14 26.10
C ASN A 28 -24.73 -7.66 24.65
N VAL A 29 -23.52 -7.27 24.29
CA VAL A 29 -23.16 -6.83 22.95
C VAL A 29 -23.07 -8.05 22.05
N ARG A 30 -23.96 -8.12 21.07
CA ARG A 30 -23.97 -9.18 20.07
C ARG A 30 -22.88 -8.94 19.03
N VAL A 31 -22.02 -9.92 18.81
CA VAL A 31 -21.05 -9.94 17.71
C VAL A 31 -21.30 -11.18 16.84
N GLU A 32 -21.73 -10.95 15.60
CA GLU A 32 -22.06 -11.99 14.63
C GLU A 32 -20.84 -12.28 13.74
N LEU A 33 -20.32 -13.50 13.82
CA LEU A 33 -19.25 -14.01 12.96
C LEU A 33 -19.83 -14.81 11.79
N HIS A 34 -19.41 -14.52 10.56
CA HIS A 34 -19.82 -15.27 9.37
C HIS A 34 -18.65 -16.07 8.76
N SER A 35 -18.97 -17.15 8.03
CA SER A 35 -17.99 -17.91 7.23
C SER A 35 -17.47 -17.16 5.99
N GLU A 36 -18.10 -16.06 5.60
CA GLU A 36 -17.81 -15.42 4.32
C GLU A 36 -16.45 -14.72 4.36
N VAL A 37 -15.52 -15.18 3.50
CA VAL A 37 -14.31 -14.41 3.18
C VAL A 37 -14.74 -13.21 2.34
N VAL A 38 -14.62 -12.01 2.90
CA VAL A 38 -14.93 -10.77 2.16
C VAL A 38 -13.74 -10.29 1.35
N ASN A 39 -12.52 -10.53 1.84
CA ASN A 39 -11.27 -10.12 1.21
C ASN A 39 -10.11 -11.02 1.64
N VAL A 40 -9.00 -10.96 0.90
CA VAL A 40 -7.74 -11.63 1.24
C VAL A 40 -6.62 -10.60 1.22
N VAL A 41 -5.92 -10.42 2.34
CA VAL A 41 -4.76 -9.55 2.45
C VAL A 41 -3.47 -10.31 2.09
N ALA A 42 -2.40 -9.60 1.77
CA ALA A 42 -1.10 -10.23 1.49
C ALA A 42 -0.42 -10.70 2.80
N ASP A 43 0.51 -11.65 2.71
CA ASP A 43 1.27 -12.14 3.89
C ASP A 43 2.07 -11.05 4.61
N ASN A 44 2.46 -10.02 3.85
CA ASN A 44 3.09 -8.77 4.26
C ASN A 44 2.07 -7.63 4.45
N PHE A 45 0.82 -7.92 4.83
CA PHE A 45 -0.22 -6.91 5.05
C PHE A 45 0.25 -5.77 5.96
N LEU A 46 0.97 -6.09 7.04
CA LEU A 46 1.71 -5.10 7.79
C LEU A 46 2.98 -4.71 7.02
N CYS A 47 2.99 -3.48 6.53
CA CYS A 47 4.14 -2.76 6.00
C CYS A 47 4.53 -1.64 6.99
N LEU A 48 5.78 -1.19 6.94
CA LEU A 48 6.29 -0.09 7.77
C LEU A 48 6.95 0.95 6.88
N THR A 49 7.03 2.20 7.34
CA THR A 49 7.82 3.24 6.67
C THR A 49 9.09 3.61 7.44
N LEU A 50 10.07 4.17 6.73
CA LEU A 50 11.23 4.86 7.29
C LEU A 50 11.40 6.19 6.55
N ASP A 51 11.38 7.30 7.31
CA ASP A 51 11.30 8.66 6.76
C ASP A 51 12.65 9.39 6.80
N TRP A 52 12.79 10.42 5.98
CA TRP A 52 13.99 11.23 5.80
C TRP A 52 14.19 12.31 6.87
N TRP A 53 13.12 12.73 7.58
CA TRP A 53 13.12 13.90 8.47
C TRP A 53 14.31 13.93 9.45
N PRO A 54 15.12 15.02 9.47
CA PRO A 54 16.26 15.12 10.38
C PRO A 54 15.84 15.56 11.79
N SER A 55 16.80 15.55 12.73
CA SER A 55 16.58 15.84 14.16
C SER A 55 16.05 17.25 14.45
N ASP A 56 16.26 18.19 13.55
CA ASP A 56 15.84 19.60 13.61
C ASP A 56 14.45 19.82 12.98
N LYS A 57 13.78 18.77 12.48
CA LYS A 57 12.35 18.85 12.13
C LYS A 57 11.50 18.88 13.38
N CYS A 58 11.22 20.10 13.84
CA CYS A 58 10.35 20.37 14.96
C CYS A 58 8.95 20.78 14.49
N ASP A 59 7.92 20.13 15.04
CA ASP A 59 6.52 20.54 14.89
C ASP A 59 5.98 20.95 16.26
N TYR A 60 5.32 22.11 16.33
CA TYR A 60 4.63 22.58 17.54
C TYR A 60 5.51 22.63 18.81
N GLY A 61 6.80 22.97 18.64
CA GLY A 61 7.79 23.03 19.71
C GLY A 61 8.45 21.70 20.08
N THR A 62 8.09 20.59 19.42
CA THR A 62 8.65 19.25 19.69
C THR A 62 9.40 18.71 18.48
N CYS A 63 10.64 18.26 18.67
CA CYS A 63 11.52 17.72 17.62
C CYS A 63 11.58 16.19 17.68
N SER A 64 10.43 15.53 17.48
CA SER A 64 10.24 14.09 17.75
C SER A 64 10.92 13.13 16.76
N TRP A 65 11.73 13.63 15.84
CA TRP A 65 12.46 12.81 14.86
C TRP A 65 13.84 12.36 15.34
N GLU A 66 14.50 13.10 16.23
CA GLU A 66 15.80 12.75 16.82
C GLU A 66 16.77 12.07 15.81
N ARG A 67 17.23 10.84 16.08
CA ARG A 67 18.09 10.03 15.20
C ARG A 67 17.30 8.98 14.40
N SER A 68 16.13 9.33 13.88
CA SER A 68 15.24 8.38 13.21
C SER A 68 15.27 8.46 11.68
N SER A 69 15.91 9.50 11.11
CA SER A 69 16.06 9.68 9.66
C SER A 69 16.69 8.45 8.99
N VAL A 70 16.24 8.13 7.77
CA VAL A 70 16.96 7.25 6.81
C VAL A 70 18.46 7.54 6.78
N LEU A 71 18.88 8.80 6.95
CA LEU A 71 20.29 9.20 6.92
C LEU A 71 21.06 8.93 8.23
N THR A 72 20.40 8.90 9.40
CA THR A 72 21.07 8.92 10.71
C THR A 72 20.73 7.78 11.66
N VAL A 73 19.66 7.01 11.41
CA VAL A 73 19.24 5.89 12.27
C VAL A 73 20.31 4.79 12.38
N ASP A 74 20.48 4.23 13.57
CA ASP A 74 21.38 3.10 13.82
C ASP A 74 20.78 1.79 13.29
N LEU A 75 21.13 1.49 12.04
CA LEU A 75 20.72 0.30 11.30
C LEU A 75 21.40 -1.00 11.77
N GLU A 76 22.43 -0.92 12.62
CA GLU A 76 23.08 -2.08 13.24
C GLU A 76 22.50 -2.40 14.63
N SER A 77 21.60 -1.55 15.15
CA SER A 77 21.01 -1.69 16.47
C SER A 77 20.30 -3.04 16.64
N PRO A 78 20.70 -3.90 17.61
CA PRO A 78 20.08 -5.21 17.83
C PRO A 78 18.58 -5.13 18.07
N ARG A 79 18.11 -4.07 18.74
CA ARG A 79 16.70 -3.82 19.06
C ARG A 79 15.88 -3.50 17.81
N LEU A 80 16.39 -2.63 16.93
CA LEU A 80 15.73 -2.27 15.68
C LEU A 80 15.60 -3.50 14.77
N ILE A 81 16.67 -4.29 14.65
CA ILE A 81 16.69 -5.53 13.89
C ILE A 81 15.71 -6.56 14.49
N ALA A 82 15.68 -6.73 15.81
CA ALA A 82 14.76 -7.65 16.49
C ALA A 82 13.28 -7.23 16.34
N ALA A 83 12.98 -5.93 16.43
CA ALA A 83 11.66 -5.38 16.21
C ALA A 83 11.12 -5.66 14.80
N VAL A 84 11.91 -5.39 13.76
CA VAL A 84 11.51 -5.67 12.37
C VAL A 84 11.41 -7.18 12.11
N ARG A 85 12.33 -8.00 12.64
CA ARG A 85 12.23 -9.47 12.56
C ARG A 85 10.95 -10.03 13.18
N ALA A 86 10.50 -9.47 14.30
CA ALA A 86 9.27 -9.90 14.96
C ALA A 86 7.99 -9.62 14.14
N LEU A 87 8.05 -8.65 13.22
CA LEU A 87 6.97 -8.29 12.31
C LEU A 87 7.14 -8.91 10.90
N ALA A 88 8.22 -9.62 10.63
CA ALA A 88 8.58 -10.16 9.32
C ALA A 88 7.76 -11.40 8.89
N PRO A 89 7.67 -11.69 7.57
CA PRO A 89 8.06 -10.81 6.46
C PRO A 89 7.14 -9.60 6.33
N LEU A 90 7.74 -8.46 5.99
CA LEU A 90 7.09 -7.18 5.75
C LEU A 90 7.80 -6.42 4.63
N VAL A 91 7.14 -5.38 4.12
CA VAL A 91 7.78 -4.38 3.25
C VAL A 91 8.13 -3.16 4.10
N LEU A 92 9.36 -2.66 3.96
CA LEU A 92 9.80 -1.37 4.49
C LEU A 92 9.82 -0.35 3.35
N ARG A 93 8.90 0.62 3.40
CA ARG A 93 8.85 1.76 2.48
C ARG A 93 9.80 2.85 2.97
N VAL A 94 10.87 3.09 2.21
CA VAL A 94 11.84 4.15 2.46
C VAL A 94 11.39 5.37 1.65
N GLY A 95 10.81 6.37 2.32
CA GLY A 95 9.97 7.38 1.68
C GLY A 95 9.66 8.59 2.58
N GLY A 96 8.52 9.25 2.36
CA GLY A 96 8.12 10.47 3.07
C GLY A 96 8.45 11.76 2.29
N SER A 97 8.00 12.91 2.79
CA SER A 97 7.89 14.16 2.01
C SER A 97 9.19 14.69 1.41
N LEU A 98 10.34 14.48 2.07
CA LEU A 98 11.66 14.91 1.59
C LEU A 98 12.21 14.03 0.45
N SER A 99 11.56 12.91 0.08
CA SER A 99 12.00 12.05 -1.03
C SER A 99 12.20 12.84 -2.33
N ASP A 100 11.34 13.83 -2.58
CA ASP A 100 11.38 14.73 -3.74
C ASP A 100 12.42 15.86 -3.64
N LEU A 101 13.26 15.85 -2.61
CA LEU A 101 14.42 16.73 -2.42
C LEU A 101 15.74 15.94 -2.33
N VAL A 102 15.71 14.61 -2.48
CA VAL A 102 16.93 13.77 -2.45
C VAL A 102 17.63 13.74 -3.81
N VAL A 103 18.95 13.94 -3.80
CA VAL A 103 19.86 13.58 -4.89
C VAL A 103 20.64 12.33 -4.50
N TYR A 104 20.72 11.35 -5.39
CA TYR A 104 21.50 10.12 -5.17
C TYR A 104 22.95 10.32 -5.63
N GLN A 105 23.92 9.98 -4.79
CA GLN A 105 25.33 10.11 -5.13
C GLN A 105 25.73 9.15 -6.28
N GLY A 106 26.30 9.70 -7.35
CA GLY A 106 26.83 8.97 -8.51
C GLY A 106 28.19 8.32 -8.25
N GLU A 107 28.74 7.65 -9.28
CA GLU A 107 30.07 7.03 -9.19
C GLU A 107 31.22 8.02 -9.39
N SER A 108 30.98 9.10 -10.14
CA SER A 108 31.92 10.19 -10.43
C SER A 108 31.99 11.25 -9.33
N ASP A 109 31.12 11.19 -8.33
CA ASP A 109 30.97 12.23 -7.32
C ASP A 109 32.07 12.12 -6.27
N SER A 110 32.71 13.24 -5.94
CA SER A 110 33.80 13.28 -4.95
C SER A 110 33.34 12.86 -3.55
N ALA A 111 34.22 12.19 -2.80
CA ALA A 111 33.98 11.94 -1.38
C ALA A 111 33.71 13.27 -0.65
N GLY A 112 32.57 13.38 0.04
CA GLY A 112 32.13 14.60 0.70
C GLY A 112 31.22 15.53 -0.11
N SER A 113 30.89 15.23 -1.38
CA SER A 113 29.88 15.99 -2.14
C SER A 113 28.47 15.89 -1.55
N CYS A 114 28.21 14.80 -0.83
CA CYS A 114 26.88 14.43 -0.35
C CYS A 114 26.53 15.15 0.96
N LYS A 115 25.75 16.23 0.83
CA LYS A 115 25.31 17.06 1.97
C LYS A 115 24.01 16.52 2.60
N PRO A 116 23.87 16.58 3.94
CA PRO A 116 22.58 16.32 4.59
C PRO A 116 21.59 17.45 4.30
N PHE A 117 20.31 17.20 4.56
CA PHE A 117 19.29 18.24 4.66
C PHE A 117 19.67 19.30 5.71
N GLN A 118 19.33 20.56 5.44
CA GLN A 118 19.46 21.69 6.36
C GLN A 118 18.15 22.48 6.38
N LEU A 119 17.79 23.09 7.52
CA LEU A 119 16.63 23.98 7.61
C LEU A 119 16.73 25.14 6.61
N ASP A 120 15.67 25.32 5.82
CA ASP A 120 15.54 26.37 4.80
C ASP A 120 14.06 26.73 4.57
N ASN A 121 13.42 27.31 5.58
CA ASN A 121 12.02 27.77 5.47
C ASN A 121 11.83 28.87 4.41
N ALA A 122 12.89 29.65 4.14
CA ALA A 122 12.85 30.83 3.27
C ALA A 122 12.95 30.52 1.77
N ASN A 123 13.56 29.39 1.38
CA ASN A 123 13.76 29.05 -0.04
C ASN A 123 13.34 27.62 -0.42
N SER A 124 12.97 26.77 0.54
CA SER A 124 12.43 25.43 0.27
C SER A 124 10.90 25.37 0.36
N ARG A 125 10.32 24.48 -0.46
CA ARG A 125 8.93 24.03 -0.40
C ARG A 125 8.55 23.60 1.03
N ILE A 126 9.15 22.52 1.51
CA ILE A 126 8.85 21.84 2.78
C ILE A 126 9.79 22.24 3.94
N GLY A 127 10.51 23.36 3.81
CA GLY A 127 11.33 23.95 4.87
C GLY A 127 12.72 23.36 5.06
N PHE A 128 13.19 22.53 4.13
CA PHE A 128 14.52 21.92 4.15
C PHE A 128 15.19 22.03 2.77
N SER A 129 16.49 22.26 2.73
CA SER A 129 17.29 22.25 1.50
C SER A 129 17.14 20.95 0.70
N ASP A 130 17.70 20.90 -0.51
CA ASP A 130 18.01 19.60 -1.10
C ASP A 130 18.94 18.80 -0.17
N GLY A 131 18.79 17.49 -0.18
CA GLY A 131 19.62 16.55 0.60
C GLY A 131 20.21 15.48 -0.29
N CYS A 132 21.23 14.77 0.20
CA CYS A 132 21.88 13.71 -0.56
C CYS A 132 21.88 12.36 0.17
N LEU A 133 21.68 11.30 -0.60
CA LEU A 133 21.86 9.92 -0.17
C LEU A 133 23.16 9.35 -0.74
N SER A 134 24.11 9.03 0.15
CA SER A 134 25.36 8.41 -0.26
C SER A 134 25.17 6.93 -0.62
N ARG A 135 26.01 6.44 -1.54
CA ARG A 135 25.98 5.03 -1.97
C ARG A 135 26.21 4.07 -0.80
N ALA A 136 27.10 4.46 0.12
CA ALA A 136 27.37 3.71 1.34
C ALA A 136 26.13 3.64 2.26
N ARG A 137 25.40 4.75 2.44
CA ARG A 137 24.20 4.76 3.29
C ARG A 137 23.05 3.98 2.66
N TYR A 138 22.84 4.08 1.35
CA TYR A 138 21.86 3.24 0.65
C TYR A 138 22.15 1.75 0.83
N ALA A 139 23.41 1.33 0.68
CA ALA A 139 23.82 -0.05 0.93
C ALA A 139 23.59 -0.51 2.38
N GLN A 140 23.77 0.37 3.38
CA GLN A 140 23.42 0.06 4.79
C GLN A 140 21.90 -0.18 4.96
N VAL A 141 21.04 0.63 4.33
CA VAL A 141 19.57 0.45 4.37
C VAL A 141 19.17 -0.88 3.74
N GLN A 142 19.76 -1.23 2.60
CA GLN A 142 19.53 -2.53 1.95
C GLN A 142 20.01 -3.71 2.83
N ALA A 143 21.19 -3.61 3.42
CA ALA A 143 21.75 -4.63 4.30
C ALA A 143 20.91 -4.81 5.58
N PHE A 144 20.40 -3.72 6.15
CA PHE A 144 19.45 -3.76 7.27
C PHE A 144 18.18 -4.54 6.92
N CYS A 145 17.54 -4.22 5.78
CA CYS A 145 16.33 -4.92 5.34
C CYS A 145 16.59 -6.43 5.22
N ALA A 146 17.70 -6.82 4.56
CA ALA A 146 18.12 -8.20 4.41
C ALA A 146 18.35 -8.92 5.76
N ARG A 147 19.10 -8.30 6.68
CA ARG A 147 19.33 -8.86 8.03
C ARG A 147 18.04 -8.98 8.84
N ALA A 148 17.11 -8.06 8.66
CA ALA A 148 15.88 -7.96 9.44
C ALA A 148 14.73 -8.81 8.87
N GLY A 149 14.88 -9.40 7.68
CA GLY A 149 13.81 -10.17 7.02
C GLY A 149 12.73 -9.29 6.37
N ALA A 150 13.06 -8.03 6.07
CA ALA A 150 12.18 -7.08 5.38
C ALA A 150 12.59 -6.93 3.91
N ALA A 151 11.61 -6.69 3.05
CA ALA A 151 11.83 -6.34 1.64
C ALA A 151 11.71 -4.81 1.47
N MET A 152 12.61 -4.18 0.70
CA MET A 152 12.64 -2.72 0.59
C MET A 152 11.81 -2.21 -0.59
N LEU A 153 10.86 -1.30 -0.34
CA LEU A 153 10.24 -0.43 -1.36
C LEU A 153 10.90 0.94 -1.25
N PHE A 154 11.48 1.46 -2.33
CA PHE A 154 12.23 2.74 -2.30
C PHE A 154 11.53 3.83 -3.12
N VAL A 155 11.24 4.97 -2.49
CA VAL A 155 10.61 6.12 -3.14
C VAL A 155 11.66 6.98 -3.86
N LEU A 156 11.42 7.23 -5.14
CA LEU A 156 12.30 8.01 -6.03
C LEU A 156 11.85 9.48 -6.07
N ASN A 157 12.82 10.39 -6.19
CA ASN A 157 12.56 11.82 -6.40
C ASN A 157 11.91 12.06 -7.78
N ALA A 158 10.63 12.46 -7.80
CA ALA A 158 9.88 12.78 -9.01
C ALA A 158 10.00 14.25 -9.46
N LEU A 159 10.56 15.10 -8.60
CA LEU A 159 10.84 16.51 -8.89
C LEU A 159 12.23 16.75 -9.48
N HIS A 160 13.11 15.75 -9.49
CA HIS A 160 14.45 15.85 -10.07
C HIS A 160 14.42 16.29 -11.55
N GLY A 161 15.24 17.28 -11.88
CA GLY A 161 15.34 17.88 -13.22
C GLY A 161 14.16 18.77 -13.64
N ARG A 162 13.11 18.92 -12.83
CA ARG A 162 11.98 19.81 -13.12
C ARG A 162 12.31 21.27 -12.81
N THR A 163 11.80 22.18 -13.63
CA THR A 163 11.94 23.62 -13.37
C THR A 163 10.89 24.09 -12.36
N ARG A 164 11.35 24.50 -11.18
CA ARG A 164 10.55 25.18 -10.15
C ARG A 164 10.24 26.61 -10.60
N GLN A 165 8.98 27.03 -10.50
CA GLN A 165 8.58 28.42 -10.76
C GLN A 165 8.79 29.30 -9.52
N ASP A 166 9.01 30.61 -9.73
CA ASP A 166 9.41 31.55 -8.68
C ASP A 166 8.36 31.79 -7.58
N GLY A 167 8.84 32.13 -6.38
CA GLY A 167 8.00 32.45 -5.22
C GLY A 167 7.61 31.25 -4.34
N CYS A 168 8.26 30.09 -4.54
CA CYS A 168 8.10 28.89 -3.72
C CYS A 168 8.94 28.98 -2.43
N CYS A 169 8.29 29.12 -1.26
CA CYS A 169 8.88 28.76 0.03
C CYS A 169 7.83 28.43 1.08
N ARG A 170 8.21 27.73 2.17
CA ARG A 170 7.32 27.29 3.25
C ARG A 170 6.56 28.43 3.93
N GLU A 171 7.25 29.55 4.15
CA GLU A 171 6.72 30.75 4.84
C GLU A 171 6.24 31.84 3.87
N CYS A 172 6.29 31.58 2.56
CA CYS A 172 5.92 32.55 1.53
C CYS A 172 4.39 32.72 1.46
N LYS A 173 3.93 33.92 1.10
CA LYS A 173 2.49 34.20 0.85
C LYS A 173 1.86 33.26 -0.20
N ARG A 174 2.67 32.65 -1.08
CA ARG A 174 2.26 31.57 -1.98
C ARG A 174 2.54 30.21 -1.34
N LYS A 175 1.48 29.57 -0.82
CA LYS A 175 1.51 28.23 -0.21
C LYS A 175 1.84 27.07 -1.18
N TRP A 176 2.03 27.34 -2.48
CA TRP A 176 2.16 26.33 -3.54
C TRP A 176 3.36 26.61 -4.46
N CYS A 177 4.08 25.55 -4.80
CA CYS A 177 5.23 25.54 -5.69
C CYS A 177 4.88 24.79 -6.99
N ASN A 178 4.80 25.51 -8.10
CA ASN A 178 4.58 24.89 -9.40
C ASN A 178 5.90 24.34 -9.96
N TYR A 179 5.84 23.12 -10.51
CA TYR A 179 6.95 22.46 -11.19
C TYR A 179 6.58 22.17 -12.63
N THR A 180 7.48 22.51 -13.55
CA THR A 180 7.30 22.35 -15.00
C THR A 180 8.43 21.53 -15.61
N GLY A 181 8.31 21.20 -16.90
CA GLY A 181 9.22 20.29 -17.57
C GLY A 181 8.88 18.81 -17.34
N ARG A 182 9.84 17.94 -17.64
CA ARG A 182 9.74 16.48 -17.49
C ARG A 182 10.62 16.04 -16.33
N TRP A 183 10.26 14.96 -15.66
CA TRP A 183 11.17 14.28 -14.74
C TRP A 183 12.45 13.84 -15.47
N ASP A 184 13.61 14.20 -14.93
CA ASP A 184 14.90 13.67 -15.36
C ASP A 184 15.19 12.35 -14.63
N LEU A 185 15.22 11.28 -15.40
CA LEU A 185 15.49 9.93 -14.91
C LEU A 185 16.98 9.66 -14.65
N GLY A 186 17.90 10.55 -15.04
CA GLY A 186 19.35 10.30 -15.00
C GLY A 186 19.87 9.87 -13.63
N ASN A 187 19.50 10.60 -12.58
CA ASN A 187 19.94 10.31 -11.21
C ASN A 187 19.35 9.00 -10.67
N SER A 188 18.05 8.74 -10.89
CA SER A 188 17.41 7.47 -10.53
C SER A 188 17.93 6.28 -11.34
N LYS A 189 18.26 6.48 -12.63
CA LYS A 189 18.84 5.46 -13.51
C LYS A 189 20.20 5.00 -13.00
N ALA A 190 21.03 5.93 -12.54
CA ALA A 190 22.34 5.62 -11.94
C ALA A 190 22.17 4.78 -10.66
N LEU A 191 21.29 5.20 -9.74
CA LEU A 191 20.99 4.47 -8.50
C LEU A 191 20.50 3.04 -8.80
N ILE A 192 19.46 2.89 -9.63
CA ILE A 192 18.82 1.60 -9.92
C ILE A 192 19.76 0.69 -10.71
N GLY A 193 20.50 1.25 -11.68
CA GLY A 193 21.47 0.50 -12.47
C GLY A 193 22.59 -0.08 -11.61
N HIS A 194 23.16 0.73 -10.71
CA HIS A 194 24.13 0.26 -9.74
C HIS A 194 23.53 -0.78 -8.76
N THR A 195 22.29 -0.56 -8.33
CA THR A 195 21.57 -1.48 -7.44
C THR A 195 21.40 -2.87 -8.05
N PHE A 196 20.93 -2.96 -9.29
CA PHE A 196 20.76 -4.24 -9.99
C PHE A 196 22.09 -4.89 -10.34
N ALA A 197 23.08 -4.12 -10.79
CA ALA A 197 24.42 -4.64 -11.07
C ALA A 197 25.06 -5.29 -9.84
N ARG A 198 24.87 -4.71 -8.64
CA ARG A 198 25.31 -5.35 -7.38
C ARG A 198 24.45 -6.53 -6.98
N ALA A 199 23.12 -6.37 -6.91
CA ALA A 199 22.21 -7.41 -6.45
C ALA A 199 22.22 -8.68 -7.32
N LEU A 200 22.59 -8.56 -8.60
CA LEU A 200 22.67 -9.67 -9.55
C LEU A 200 24.11 -10.10 -9.89
N SER A 201 25.12 -9.55 -9.21
CA SER A 201 26.55 -9.89 -9.42
C SER A 201 26.90 -11.34 -9.09
N GLY A 202 26.10 -12.01 -8.24
CA GLY A 202 26.42 -13.32 -7.67
C GLY A 202 27.29 -13.27 -6.42
N GLU A 203 27.73 -12.08 -5.98
CA GLU A 203 28.51 -11.91 -4.75
C GLU A 203 27.71 -12.34 -3.50
N PRO A 204 28.25 -13.20 -2.61
CA PRO A 204 27.54 -13.63 -1.40
C PRO A 204 27.17 -12.50 -0.43
N SER A 205 27.85 -11.35 -0.54
CA SER A 205 27.59 -10.14 0.26
C SER A 205 26.68 -9.12 -0.43
N ALA A 206 26.18 -9.42 -1.65
CA ALA A 206 25.27 -8.53 -2.35
C ALA A 206 23.94 -8.40 -1.61
N PRO A 207 23.39 -7.17 -1.46
CA PRO A 207 22.04 -7.02 -0.96
C PRO A 207 21.02 -7.62 -1.93
N PRO A 208 19.86 -8.10 -1.44
CA PRO A 208 18.79 -8.55 -2.31
C PRO A 208 18.26 -7.42 -3.19
N VAL A 209 17.68 -7.80 -4.32
CA VAL A 209 16.93 -6.88 -5.19
C VAL A 209 15.79 -6.24 -4.37
N PRO A 210 15.58 -4.91 -4.45
CA PRO A 210 14.44 -4.26 -3.80
C PRO A 210 13.10 -4.89 -4.23
N TYR A 211 12.12 -4.88 -3.33
CA TYR A 211 10.75 -5.30 -3.62
C TYR A 211 10.15 -4.53 -4.79
N GLY A 212 10.44 -3.23 -4.83
CA GLY A 212 9.97 -2.33 -5.87
C GLY A 212 10.48 -0.91 -5.67
N PHE A 213 9.96 -0.03 -6.53
CA PHE A 213 10.16 1.40 -6.48
C PHE A 213 8.82 2.13 -6.52
N GLU A 214 8.80 3.33 -5.98
CA GLU A 214 7.69 4.28 -6.06
C GLU A 214 8.25 5.61 -6.58
N LEU A 215 7.43 6.49 -7.14
CA LEU A 215 7.90 7.75 -7.74
C LEU A 215 7.14 8.94 -7.18
N GLY A 216 7.85 9.76 -6.40
CA GLY A 216 7.33 10.94 -5.70
C GLY A 216 6.56 10.61 -4.43
N ASN A 217 6.35 11.64 -3.60
CA ASN A 217 5.56 11.58 -2.38
C ASN A 217 4.60 12.77 -2.31
N GLU A 218 3.30 12.49 -2.33
CA GLU A 218 2.20 13.44 -2.19
C GLU A 218 2.21 14.57 -3.23
N LEU A 219 2.42 14.23 -4.51
CA LEU A 219 2.45 15.20 -5.60
C LEU A 219 1.14 15.33 -6.39
N CYS A 220 0.07 14.64 -6.00
CA CYS A 220 -1.13 14.50 -6.84
C CYS A 220 -2.07 15.69 -6.73
N GLY A 221 -2.28 16.41 -7.83
CA GLY A 221 -3.44 17.30 -8.01
C GLY A 221 -3.59 18.34 -6.90
N GLN A 222 -4.82 18.67 -6.51
CA GLN A 222 -5.08 19.79 -5.59
C GLN A 222 -4.66 19.52 -4.14
N LYS A 223 -4.60 18.26 -3.72
CA LYS A 223 -4.08 17.87 -2.39
C LYS A 223 -2.58 17.57 -2.36
N GLY A 224 -1.85 17.79 -3.47
CA GLY A 224 -0.39 17.61 -3.49
C GLY A 224 0.31 18.55 -2.51
N LEU A 225 1.20 18.02 -1.67
CA LEU A 225 1.88 18.71 -0.57
C LEU A 225 2.80 19.81 -1.11
N GLN A 226 2.26 21.02 -1.27
CA GLN A 226 2.93 22.19 -1.82
C GLN A 226 3.51 22.02 -3.24
N ALA A 227 3.42 20.86 -3.87
CA ALA A 227 3.82 20.59 -5.26
C ALA A 227 2.74 19.71 -5.90
N LYS A 228 2.41 20.01 -7.17
CA LYS A 228 1.23 19.45 -7.85
C LYS A 228 1.59 18.98 -9.26
N LEU A 229 1.30 17.72 -9.54
CA LEU A 229 1.41 17.08 -10.84
C LEU A 229 0.02 16.57 -11.26
N GLU A 230 -0.31 16.82 -12.53
CA GLU A 230 -1.55 16.34 -13.14
C GLU A 230 -1.47 14.85 -13.50
N PRO A 231 -2.60 14.12 -13.60
CA PRO A 231 -2.60 12.66 -13.76
C PRO A 231 -1.83 12.18 -15.00
N ALA A 232 -2.05 12.85 -16.14
CA ALA A 232 -1.45 12.47 -17.42
C ALA A 232 0.08 12.63 -17.48
N PRO A 233 0.69 13.80 -17.14
CA PRO A 233 2.14 13.92 -17.11
C PRO A 233 2.79 13.02 -16.06
N PHE A 234 2.16 12.82 -14.89
CA PHE A 234 2.73 11.93 -13.86
C PHE A 234 2.68 10.46 -14.30
N ALA A 235 1.56 9.99 -14.85
CA ALA A 235 1.45 8.65 -15.45
C ALA A 235 2.47 8.41 -16.59
N ALA A 236 2.79 9.45 -17.37
CA ALA A 236 3.83 9.37 -18.40
C ALA A 236 5.24 9.22 -17.84
N ASP A 237 5.53 9.77 -16.65
CA ASP A 237 6.82 9.56 -15.96
C ASP A 237 6.89 8.17 -15.31
N TYR A 238 5.78 7.69 -14.73
CA TYR A 238 5.63 6.29 -14.28
C TYR A 238 5.86 5.27 -15.42
N ALA A 239 5.35 5.57 -16.62
CA ALA A 239 5.61 4.75 -17.81
C ALA A 239 7.10 4.73 -18.21
N ARG A 240 7.83 5.84 -18.03
CA ARG A 240 9.30 5.88 -18.23
C ARG A 240 10.04 5.12 -17.15
N LEU A 241 9.61 5.21 -15.89
CA LEU A 241 10.17 4.43 -14.79
C LEU A 241 10.06 2.92 -15.09
N ARG A 242 8.90 2.44 -15.58
CA ARG A 242 8.75 1.05 -16.04
C ARG A 242 9.73 0.71 -17.16
N GLN A 243 9.80 1.50 -18.23
CA GLN A 243 10.72 1.25 -19.34
C GLN A 243 12.19 1.21 -18.89
N MET A 244 12.57 2.09 -17.96
CA MET A 244 13.92 2.15 -17.39
C MET A 244 14.23 0.92 -16.52
N ILE A 245 13.36 0.58 -15.57
CA ILE A 245 13.52 -0.61 -14.72
C ILE A 245 13.62 -1.87 -15.57
N ASP A 246 12.72 -2.04 -16.55
CA ASP A 246 12.69 -3.19 -17.46
C ASP A 246 14.00 -3.32 -18.26
N ALA A 247 14.56 -2.21 -18.72
CA ALA A 247 15.82 -2.20 -19.48
C ALA A 247 17.03 -2.51 -18.57
N LEU A 248 17.11 -1.89 -17.40
CA LEU A 248 18.19 -2.12 -16.42
C LEU A 248 18.15 -3.55 -15.88
N TRP A 249 16.97 -4.09 -15.58
CA TRP A 249 16.76 -5.45 -15.09
C TRP A 249 17.31 -6.48 -16.07
N ARG A 250 16.91 -6.39 -17.36
CA ARG A 250 17.43 -7.25 -18.42
C ARG A 250 18.93 -7.05 -18.64
N GLY A 251 19.41 -5.81 -18.63
CA GLY A 251 20.83 -5.48 -18.82
C GLY A 251 21.74 -6.05 -17.75
N ALA A 252 21.27 -6.12 -16.50
CA ALA A 252 21.97 -6.74 -15.37
C ALA A 252 21.78 -8.27 -15.27
N GLY A 253 21.19 -8.92 -16.29
CA GLY A 253 20.99 -10.38 -16.30
C GLY A 253 19.78 -10.89 -15.52
N GLY A 254 18.88 -9.99 -15.09
CA GLY A 254 17.66 -10.32 -14.35
C GLY A 254 16.72 -11.25 -15.11
N ARG A 255 16.15 -12.23 -14.39
CA ARG A 255 15.26 -13.25 -14.94
C ARG A 255 13.87 -13.15 -14.30
N GLY A 256 12.82 -13.48 -15.06
CA GLY A 256 11.44 -13.36 -14.59
C GLY A 256 10.97 -11.90 -14.51
N ALA A 257 9.98 -11.64 -13.66
CA ALA A 257 9.43 -10.30 -13.46
C ALA A 257 10.48 -9.35 -12.83
N PRO A 258 10.56 -8.08 -13.28
CA PRO A 258 11.33 -7.04 -12.61
C PRO A 258 10.64 -6.62 -11.30
N PRO A 259 11.32 -5.83 -10.44
CA PRO A 259 10.73 -5.25 -9.24
C PRO A 259 9.44 -4.47 -9.49
N HIS A 260 8.60 -4.41 -8.46
CA HIS A 260 7.30 -3.77 -8.51
C HIS A 260 7.41 -2.25 -8.71
N ILE A 261 6.38 -1.66 -9.31
CA ILE A 261 6.14 -0.22 -9.26
C ILE A 261 4.87 0.04 -8.45
N ALA A 262 5.05 0.70 -7.31
CA ALA A 262 3.98 1.23 -6.48
C ALA A 262 3.76 2.72 -6.80
N GLY A 263 2.56 3.24 -6.58
CA GLY A 263 2.23 4.67 -6.78
C GLY A 263 0.73 4.93 -6.81
N PRO A 264 0.27 6.20 -6.74
CA PRO A 264 1.07 7.43 -6.84
C PRO A 264 1.54 8.04 -5.51
N ALA A 265 1.35 7.36 -4.37
CA ALA A 265 1.75 7.84 -3.02
C ALA A 265 1.17 9.20 -2.61
N CYS A 266 -0.16 9.34 -2.66
CA CYS A 266 -0.83 10.59 -2.34
C CYS A 266 -2.06 10.39 -1.46
N GLU A 267 -2.58 11.44 -0.82
CA GLU A 267 -3.95 11.41 -0.32
C GLU A 267 -4.93 11.11 -1.47
N LEU A 268 -5.94 10.25 -1.19
CA LEU A 268 -6.88 9.80 -2.21
C LEU A 268 -7.71 10.98 -2.77
N GLN A 269 -7.67 11.11 -4.10
CA GLN A 269 -8.52 12.01 -4.89
C GLN A 269 -9.14 11.17 -6.01
N PRO A 270 -10.40 10.69 -5.87
CA PRO A 270 -10.95 9.64 -6.74
C PRO A 270 -10.80 9.92 -8.24
N GLU A 271 -11.17 11.10 -8.72
CA GLU A 271 -11.10 11.42 -10.16
C GLU A 271 -9.66 11.58 -10.68
N TRP A 272 -8.76 12.17 -9.86
CA TRP A 272 -7.33 12.23 -10.19
C TRP A 272 -6.76 10.81 -10.33
N TYR A 273 -7.10 9.93 -9.39
CA TYR A 273 -6.66 8.52 -9.40
C TYR A 273 -7.27 7.73 -10.55
N ARG A 274 -8.56 7.91 -10.87
CA ARG A 274 -9.21 7.26 -12.04
C ARG A 274 -8.52 7.69 -13.34
N ALA A 275 -8.18 8.97 -13.49
CA ALA A 275 -7.44 9.47 -14.63
C ALA A 275 -6.00 8.90 -14.70
N PHE A 276 -5.31 8.81 -13.57
CA PHE A 276 -3.98 8.20 -13.47
C PHE A 276 -4.00 6.71 -13.84
N VAL A 277 -4.87 5.91 -13.20
CA VAL A 277 -5.01 4.46 -13.43
C VAL A 277 -5.40 4.14 -14.88
N LYS A 278 -6.18 5.02 -15.52
CA LYS A 278 -6.52 4.92 -16.95
C LYS A 278 -5.31 5.13 -17.86
N ALA A 279 -4.35 5.97 -17.48
CA ALA A 279 -3.15 6.28 -18.24
C ALA A 279 -1.97 5.33 -17.92
N PHE A 280 -1.81 4.90 -16.67
CA PHE A 280 -0.79 3.96 -16.20
C PHE A 280 -1.33 3.11 -15.06
N ARG A 281 -1.14 1.78 -15.13
CA ARG A 281 -1.53 0.85 -14.05
C ARG A 281 -0.27 0.42 -13.28
N PRO A 282 -0.10 0.84 -12.01
CA PRO A 282 0.97 0.33 -11.15
C PRO A 282 0.71 -1.12 -10.74
N ASP A 283 1.75 -1.80 -10.24
CA ASP A 283 1.60 -3.14 -9.63
C ASP A 283 0.96 -3.06 -8.24
N ALA A 284 1.13 -1.92 -7.56
CA ALA A 284 0.45 -1.56 -6.32
C ALA A 284 -0.07 -0.11 -6.40
N LEU A 285 -1.37 0.08 -6.34
CA LEU A 285 -1.99 1.39 -6.22
C LEU A 285 -1.90 1.84 -4.75
N THR A 286 -1.09 2.87 -4.48
CA THR A 286 -0.84 3.39 -3.13
C THR A 286 -1.59 4.70 -2.87
N HIS A 287 -2.22 4.82 -1.71
CA HIS A 287 -2.75 6.09 -1.20
C HIS A 287 -2.38 6.29 0.28
N HIS A 288 -2.42 7.53 0.77
CA HIS A 288 -2.04 7.90 2.13
C HIS A 288 -3.26 8.17 3.02
N ALA A 289 -3.15 7.87 4.33
CA ALA A 289 -4.23 7.99 5.30
C ALA A 289 -3.79 8.65 6.64
N TYR A 290 -4.31 9.85 6.92
CA TYR A 290 -4.11 10.57 8.17
C TYR A 290 -5.43 11.15 8.67
N LEU A 291 -6.35 10.27 9.08
CA LEU A 291 -7.76 10.61 9.23
C LEU A 291 -8.10 11.39 10.51
N LEU A 292 -7.26 11.35 11.54
CA LEU A 292 -7.48 12.06 12.82
C LEU A 292 -7.30 13.59 12.68
N GLY A 293 -6.48 14.03 11.74
CA GLY A 293 -6.13 15.44 11.53
C GLY A 293 -4.68 15.76 11.91
N SER A 294 -4.41 17.03 12.20
CA SER A 294 -3.06 17.50 12.57
C SER A 294 -2.67 17.09 13.99
N GLY A 295 -1.40 16.74 14.21
CA GLY A 295 -0.81 16.54 15.54
C GLY A 295 -0.86 17.76 16.48
N ARG A 296 -1.25 18.94 15.98
CA ARG A 296 -1.54 20.13 16.83
C ARG A 296 -2.94 20.10 17.48
N MET A 297 -3.89 19.37 16.92
CA MET A 297 -5.30 19.51 17.32
C MET A 297 -5.51 19.09 18.77
N GLU A 298 -6.09 19.97 19.58
CA GLU A 298 -6.44 19.65 20.98
C GLU A 298 -7.48 18.52 21.03
N SER A 299 -8.42 18.49 20.07
CA SER A 299 -9.48 17.48 19.94
C SER A 299 -9.05 16.13 19.37
N LEU A 300 -7.74 15.90 19.19
CA LEU A 300 -7.23 14.64 18.62
C LEU A 300 -7.56 13.44 19.52
N ARG A 301 -7.48 13.64 20.84
CA ARG A 301 -7.74 12.61 21.86
C ARG A 301 -9.16 12.08 21.83
N GLU A 302 -10.14 12.95 21.64
CA GLU A 302 -11.56 12.61 21.57
C GLU A 302 -11.85 11.81 20.31
N LYS A 303 -11.31 12.24 19.16
CA LYS A 303 -11.50 11.61 17.85
C LYS A 303 -11.01 10.17 17.78
N VAL A 304 -9.93 9.82 18.48
CA VAL A 304 -9.38 8.45 18.52
C VAL A 304 -10.36 7.46 19.16
N LEU A 305 -11.28 7.93 19.99
CA LEU A 305 -12.28 7.11 20.70
C LEU A 305 -13.71 7.33 20.20
N ASP A 306 -13.91 8.20 19.21
CA ASP A 306 -15.21 8.51 18.63
C ASP A 306 -15.53 7.52 17.48
N PRO A 307 -16.52 6.62 17.66
CA PRO A 307 -16.85 5.62 16.65
C PRO A 307 -17.37 6.23 15.35
N ASP A 308 -18.01 7.40 15.39
CA ASP A 308 -18.52 8.09 14.20
C ASP A 308 -17.39 8.80 13.45
N TYR A 309 -16.41 9.33 14.19
CA TYR A 309 -15.19 9.85 13.59
C TYR A 309 -14.36 8.74 12.92
N LEU A 310 -14.18 7.59 13.58
CA LEU A 310 -13.46 6.43 13.02
C LEU A 310 -14.14 5.86 11.76
N ASN A 311 -15.45 6.04 11.58
CA ASN A 311 -16.15 5.62 10.35
C ASN A 311 -15.64 6.34 9.07
N ARG A 312 -14.88 7.43 9.19
CA ARG A 312 -14.16 8.05 8.06
C ARG A 312 -13.20 7.08 7.37
N ALA A 313 -12.60 6.14 8.11
CA ALA A 313 -11.74 5.09 7.57
C ALA A 313 -12.49 4.19 6.59
N LEU A 314 -13.75 3.84 6.91
CA LEU A 314 -14.59 3.00 6.06
C LEU A 314 -14.95 3.70 4.74
N PHE A 315 -15.20 5.01 4.79
CA PHE A 315 -15.47 5.80 3.58
C PHE A 315 -14.24 5.90 2.68
N LEU A 316 -13.07 6.27 3.24
CA LEU A 316 -11.81 6.32 2.50
C LEU A 316 -11.48 4.95 1.87
N ALA A 317 -11.57 3.88 2.66
CA ALA A 317 -11.18 2.55 2.22
C ALA A 317 -12.10 1.98 1.12
N ARG A 318 -13.41 2.27 1.18
CA ARG A 318 -14.35 1.92 0.09
C ARG A 318 -14.06 2.70 -1.19
N ASN A 319 -13.88 4.02 -1.10
CA ASN A 319 -13.56 4.85 -2.27
C ASN A 319 -12.23 4.41 -2.93
N ALA A 320 -11.21 4.07 -2.12
CA ALA A 320 -9.95 3.55 -2.63
C ALA A 320 -10.14 2.21 -3.39
N SER A 321 -11.05 1.35 -2.91
CA SER A 321 -11.39 0.07 -3.52
C SER A 321 -12.18 0.23 -4.82
N ASP A 322 -13.13 1.17 -4.86
CA ASP A 322 -13.90 1.52 -6.07
C ASP A 322 -13.02 2.15 -7.15
N VAL A 323 -11.97 2.87 -6.77
CA VAL A 323 -10.91 3.34 -7.68
C VAL A 323 -10.05 2.17 -8.14
N ALA A 324 -9.59 1.30 -7.23
CA ALA A 324 -8.77 0.14 -7.54
C ALA A 324 -9.47 -0.89 -8.45
N SER A 325 -10.80 -0.93 -8.48
CA SER A 325 -11.58 -1.75 -9.42
C SER A 325 -11.15 -1.54 -10.89
N ALA A 326 -10.70 -0.32 -11.25
CA ALA A 326 -10.20 0.02 -12.57
C ALA A 326 -8.90 -0.72 -12.97
N LEU A 327 -8.16 -1.28 -12.01
CA LEU A 327 -7.03 -2.18 -12.26
C LEU A 327 -7.48 -3.50 -12.92
N ARG A 328 -8.76 -3.88 -12.78
CA ARG A 328 -9.37 -5.13 -13.29
C ARG A 328 -8.64 -6.38 -12.79
N GLY A 329 -8.37 -6.42 -11.48
CA GLY A 329 -7.65 -7.52 -10.81
C GLY A 329 -6.16 -7.62 -11.16
N ARG A 330 -5.56 -6.58 -11.77
CA ARG A 330 -4.12 -6.54 -12.09
C ARG A 330 -3.41 -5.53 -11.20
N GLY A 331 -2.80 -6.03 -10.13
CA GLY A 331 -2.13 -5.23 -9.12
C GLY A 331 -2.92 -5.18 -7.82
N MET A 332 -2.27 -4.66 -6.79
CA MET A 332 -2.77 -4.61 -5.41
C MET A 332 -3.27 -3.20 -5.05
N LEU A 333 -4.10 -3.09 -4.00
CA LEU A 333 -4.45 -1.82 -3.37
C LEU A 333 -3.74 -1.70 -2.01
N TRP A 334 -3.03 -0.61 -1.77
CA TRP A 334 -2.19 -0.39 -0.60
C TRP A 334 -2.56 0.93 0.08
N ALA A 335 -2.66 0.94 1.42
CA ALA A 335 -2.40 2.16 2.18
C ALA A 335 -0.87 2.31 2.24
N GLY A 336 -0.31 3.18 1.41
CA GLY A 336 1.14 3.33 1.21
C GLY A 336 1.84 4.09 2.34
N GLU A 337 1.10 4.89 3.10
CA GLU A 337 1.57 5.60 4.29
C GLU A 337 0.36 5.93 5.17
N ALA A 338 0.36 5.50 6.44
CA ALA A 338 -0.73 5.80 7.37
C ALA A 338 -0.20 5.95 8.81
N GLY A 339 -0.44 7.11 9.42
CA GLY A 339 0.03 7.45 10.76
C GLY A 339 -1.05 8.02 11.69
N GLY A 340 -2.32 8.00 11.28
CA GLY A 340 -3.46 8.50 12.04
C GLY A 340 -3.54 10.02 12.05
N ALA A 341 -2.52 10.68 12.61
CA ALA A 341 -2.38 12.14 12.64
C ALA A 341 -1.14 12.62 11.87
N TYR A 342 -1.33 13.61 10.99
CA TYR A 342 -0.24 14.19 10.19
C TYR A 342 0.56 15.23 11.01
N ASN A 343 1.64 15.77 10.44
CA ASN A 343 2.63 16.61 11.13
C ASN A 343 3.24 15.93 12.36
N SER A 344 3.82 14.74 12.12
CA SER A 344 4.59 13.96 13.10
C SER A 344 3.81 13.43 14.32
N GLY A 345 2.47 13.45 14.28
CA GLY A 345 1.62 13.00 15.38
C GLY A 345 1.69 13.90 16.62
N GLN A 346 1.04 13.49 17.70
CA GLN A 346 0.91 14.25 18.94
C GLN A 346 1.41 13.44 20.14
N HIS A 347 2.35 14.03 20.89
CA HIS A 347 2.85 13.47 22.15
C HIS A 347 1.70 13.33 23.17
N TYR A 348 1.71 12.23 23.92
CA TYR A 348 0.63 11.74 24.80
C TYR A 348 -0.61 11.18 24.09
N VAL A 349 -0.66 11.14 22.75
CA VAL A 349 -1.79 10.59 21.98
C VAL A 349 -1.39 9.53 20.97
N THR A 350 -0.44 9.80 20.07
CA THR A 350 -0.05 8.84 19.02
C THR A 350 1.14 7.95 19.40
N ASP A 351 1.80 8.23 20.53
CA ASP A 351 2.92 7.47 21.12
C ASP A 351 2.50 6.67 22.37
N THR A 352 1.21 6.70 22.71
CA THR A 352 0.63 6.11 23.93
C THR A 352 -0.41 5.03 23.61
N PHE A 353 -0.91 4.33 24.64
CA PHE A 353 -1.91 3.27 24.50
C PHE A 353 -3.22 3.72 23.82
N LEU A 354 -3.51 5.02 23.85
CA LEU A 354 -4.61 5.63 23.11
C LEU A 354 -4.47 5.41 21.58
N SER A 355 -3.27 5.44 21.04
CA SER A 355 -3.03 5.27 19.60
C SER A 355 -3.51 3.91 19.08
N ASN A 356 -3.49 2.89 19.93
CA ASN A 356 -3.90 1.53 19.56
C ASN A 356 -5.33 1.44 19.03
N PHE A 357 -6.24 2.33 19.45
CA PHE A 357 -7.65 2.28 19.05
C PHE A 357 -7.85 2.62 17.57
N TRP A 358 -7.37 3.78 17.10
CA TRP A 358 -7.48 4.13 15.67
C TRP A 358 -6.66 3.17 14.81
N PHE A 359 -5.46 2.77 15.27
CA PHE A 359 -4.54 1.97 14.48
C PHE A 359 -5.08 0.56 14.21
N LEU A 360 -5.55 -0.14 15.25
CA LEU A 360 -6.19 -1.45 15.10
C LEU A 360 -7.51 -1.35 14.31
N ASP A 361 -8.22 -0.23 14.41
CA ASP A 361 -9.46 -0.01 13.68
C ASP A 361 -9.23 0.18 12.18
N GLU A 362 -8.22 0.97 11.79
CA GLU A 362 -7.84 1.15 10.39
C GLU A 362 -7.27 -0.15 9.80
N LEU A 363 -6.44 -0.91 10.53
CA LEU A 363 -5.97 -2.23 10.08
C LEU A 363 -7.15 -3.16 9.75
N GLY A 364 -8.13 -3.25 10.65
CA GLY A 364 -9.35 -4.04 10.44
C GLY A 364 -10.22 -3.53 9.29
N THR A 365 -10.44 -2.21 9.22
CA THR A 365 -11.29 -1.56 8.22
C THR A 365 -10.71 -1.69 6.81
N PHE A 366 -9.40 -1.46 6.65
CA PHE A 366 -8.74 -1.50 5.35
C PHE A 366 -8.61 -2.93 4.84
N ALA A 367 -8.31 -3.90 5.71
CA ALA A 367 -8.35 -5.33 5.38
C ALA A 367 -9.77 -5.75 4.91
N ALA A 368 -10.81 -5.37 5.65
CA ALA A 368 -12.20 -5.67 5.31
C ALA A 368 -12.68 -4.99 4.02
N ALA A 369 -12.07 -3.86 3.63
CA ALA A 369 -12.39 -3.15 2.39
C ALA A 369 -11.67 -3.71 1.13
N GLY A 370 -10.53 -4.40 1.28
CA GLY A 370 -9.77 -4.99 0.16
C GLY A 370 -8.36 -4.43 -0.04
N HIS A 371 -7.82 -3.72 0.95
CA HIS A 371 -6.40 -3.34 0.94
C HIS A 371 -5.55 -4.58 1.19
N HIS A 372 -4.61 -4.82 0.30
CA HIS A 372 -3.71 -5.96 0.36
C HIS A 372 -2.55 -5.71 1.34
N VAL A 373 -2.20 -4.43 1.56
CA VAL A 373 -1.12 -3.96 2.44
C VAL A 373 -1.50 -2.62 3.10
N PHE A 374 -1.05 -2.44 4.34
CA PHE A 374 -1.16 -1.23 5.15
C PHE A 374 0.23 -0.85 5.69
N CYS A 375 0.78 0.28 5.24
CA CYS A 375 2.11 0.77 5.62
C CYS A 375 2.03 1.79 6.76
N ARG A 376 2.41 1.37 7.97
CA ARG A 376 2.43 2.22 9.16
C ARG A 376 3.57 3.24 9.11
N GLN A 377 3.19 4.52 9.17
CA GLN A 377 4.05 5.66 9.50
C GLN A 377 4.21 5.75 11.03
N THR A 378 5.37 5.50 11.63
CA THR A 378 6.65 4.99 11.08
C THR A 378 7.12 3.75 11.85
N LEU A 379 8.17 3.07 11.36
CA LEU A 379 8.99 2.18 12.18
C LEU A 379 9.60 2.93 13.40
N VAL A 380 10.14 4.13 13.19
CA VAL A 380 10.80 4.96 14.20
C VAL A 380 10.75 6.43 13.79
N GLY A 381 10.60 7.34 14.78
CA GLY A 381 10.59 8.79 14.59
C GLY A 381 9.19 9.39 14.44
N GLY A 382 9.04 10.63 14.88
CA GLY A 382 7.75 11.25 15.11
C GLY A 382 7.07 10.72 16.39
N ASN A 383 6.03 11.39 16.85
CA ASN A 383 5.20 10.95 17.98
C ASN A 383 4.29 9.77 17.61
N TYR A 384 4.45 9.15 16.43
CA TYR A 384 3.68 8.00 15.95
C TYR A 384 4.54 6.78 15.62
N GLY A 385 5.84 6.81 15.97
CA GLY A 385 6.75 5.70 15.70
C GLY A 385 6.34 4.44 16.45
N LEU A 386 6.46 3.28 15.82
CA LEU A 386 6.33 1.99 16.53
C LEU A 386 7.44 1.82 17.58
N LEU A 387 8.61 2.41 17.32
CA LEU A 387 9.74 2.47 18.25
C LEU A 387 10.09 3.92 18.58
N ASN A 388 10.52 4.16 19.82
CA ASN A 388 11.21 5.42 20.17
C ASN A 388 12.66 5.44 19.65
N SER A 389 13.34 6.57 19.82
CA SER A 389 14.74 6.80 19.40
C SER A 389 15.78 5.86 20.02
N PHE A 390 15.44 5.18 21.12
CA PHE A 390 16.26 4.13 21.74
C PHE A 390 15.89 2.71 21.25
N HIS A 391 15.12 2.64 20.16
CA HIS A 391 14.58 1.44 19.52
C HIS A 391 13.80 0.53 20.48
N ARG A 392 13.13 1.10 21.49
CA ARG A 392 12.23 0.36 22.39
C ARG A 392 10.79 0.45 21.85
N PRO A 393 10.02 -0.65 21.85
CA PRO A 393 8.59 -0.65 21.52
C PRO A 393 7.79 0.42 22.24
N LEU A 394 6.95 1.12 21.47
CA LEU A 394 5.82 1.92 21.94
C LEU A 394 4.51 1.11 21.79
N PRO A 395 3.38 1.56 22.37
CA PRO A 395 2.16 0.76 22.45
C PRO A 395 1.61 0.19 21.13
N ASP A 396 1.74 0.92 20.03
CA ASP A 396 1.32 0.45 18.71
C ASP A 396 2.19 -0.69 18.16
N PHE A 397 3.47 -0.81 18.58
CA PHE A 397 4.28 -1.96 18.19
C PHE A 397 3.70 -3.26 18.78
N TRP A 398 3.19 -3.22 20.01
CA TRP A 398 2.58 -4.38 20.64
C TRP A 398 1.25 -4.76 19.96
N ALA A 399 0.46 -3.77 19.50
CA ALA A 399 -0.71 -4.02 18.66
C ALA A 399 -0.32 -4.64 17.31
N ALA A 400 0.69 -4.11 16.62
CA ALA A 400 1.20 -4.66 15.36
C ALA A 400 1.73 -6.09 15.54
N LEU A 401 2.41 -6.38 16.66
CA LEU A 401 2.94 -7.71 16.97
C LEU A 401 1.83 -8.73 17.26
N LEU A 402 0.80 -8.35 18.02
CA LEU A 402 -0.38 -9.20 18.25
C LEU A 402 -1.17 -9.43 16.96
N TRP A 403 -1.38 -8.39 16.15
CA TRP A 403 -1.98 -8.53 14.82
C TRP A 403 -1.17 -9.52 13.96
N ARG A 404 0.15 -9.29 13.86
CA ARG A 404 1.09 -10.14 13.10
C ARG A 404 0.99 -11.60 13.50
N ALA A 405 0.91 -11.88 14.80
CA ALA A 405 0.92 -13.22 15.37
C ALA A 405 -0.42 -13.97 15.28
N LEU A 406 -1.55 -13.24 15.22
CA LEU A 406 -2.88 -13.83 15.40
C LEU A 406 -3.80 -13.70 14.17
N MET A 407 -3.68 -12.62 13.40
CA MET A 407 -4.56 -12.34 12.25
C MET A 407 -3.97 -12.90 10.95
N GLY A 408 -4.69 -13.82 10.31
CA GLY A 408 -4.32 -14.45 9.03
C GLY A 408 -4.68 -13.61 7.80
N ALA A 409 -4.51 -14.21 6.62
CA ALA A 409 -4.68 -13.54 5.33
C ALA A 409 -6.16 -13.40 4.92
N LYS A 410 -7.01 -14.38 5.24
CA LYS A 410 -8.44 -14.34 4.90
C LYS A 410 -9.22 -13.48 5.90
N VAL A 411 -9.85 -12.43 5.39
CA VAL A 411 -10.71 -11.51 6.16
C VAL A 411 -12.15 -12.01 6.13
N LEU A 412 -12.76 -12.17 7.30
CA LEU A 412 -14.11 -12.70 7.47
C LEU A 412 -15.12 -11.58 7.72
N ARG A 413 -16.35 -11.73 7.20
CA ARG A 413 -17.45 -10.82 7.55
C ARG A 413 -17.80 -10.97 9.03
N VAL A 414 -17.84 -9.85 9.74
CA VAL A 414 -18.30 -9.73 11.13
C VAL A 414 -19.23 -8.53 11.25
N LYS A 415 -20.19 -8.59 12.19
CA LYS A 415 -21.03 -7.45 12.57
C LYS A 415 -21.00 -7.26 14.08
N SER A 416 -20.90 -6.01 14.53
CA SER A 416 -21.14 -5.65 15.93
C SER A 416 -22.53 -5.03 16.08
N GLY A 417 -23.20 -5.32 17.19
CA GLY A 417 -24.51 -4.78 17.52
C GLY A 417 -24.50 -3.35 18.06
N VAL A 418 -23.33 -2.77 18.38
CA VAL A 418 -23.20 -1.38 18.88
C VAL A 418 -21.95 -0.67 18.30
N PRO A 419 -21.99 0.65 18.02
CA PRO A 419 -20.84 1.37 17.46
C PRO A 419 -19.61 1.44 18.40
N THR A 420 -19.84 1.41 19.71
CA THR A 420 -18.78 1.52 20.74
C THR A 420 -17.97 0.26 20.94
N VAL A 421 -18.38 -0.87 20.34
CA VAL A 421 -17.61 -2.11 20.30
C VAL A 421 -17.31 -2.43 18.86
N ARG A 422 -16.06 -2.25 18.45
CA ARG A 422 -15.62 -2.47 17.06
C ARG A 422 -14.99 -3.85 16.95
N ALA A 423 -15.29 -4.58 15.88
CA ALA A 423 -15.01 -6.01 15.77
C ALA A 423 -14.48 -6.35 14.38
N TYR A 424 -13.39 -7.12 14.33
CA TYR A 424 -12.75 -7.56 13.09
C TYR A 424 -12.35 -9.03 13.19
N ALA A 425 -12.67 -9.84 12.17
CA ALA A 425 -12.44 -11.28 12.19
C ALA A 425 -11.63 -11.73 10.98
N HIS A 426 -10.62 -12.56 11.22
CA HIS A 426 -9.82 -13.20 10.19
C HIS A 426 -9.75 -14.71 10.47
N CYS A 427 -9.39 -15.52 9.47
CA CYS A 427 -8.83 -16.83 9.77
C CYS A 427 -7.59 -16.66 10.66
N ALA A 428 -7.39 -17.54 11.65
CA ALA A 428 -6.30 -17.40 12.59
C ALA A 428 -4.95 -17.70 11.92
N ARG A 429 -3.92 -16.90 12.22
CA ARG A 429 -2.57 -17.18 11.75
C ARG A 429 -1.96 -18.37 12.50
N ARG A 430 -1.19 -19.19 11.78
CA ARG A 430 -0.42 -20.30 12.37
C ARG A 430 0.99 -19.89 12.78
N VAL A 431 1.53 -20.58 13.78
CA VAL A 431 2.84 -20.34 14.40
C VAL A 431 3.84 -21.42 13.94
N ASP A 432 4.01 -21.56 12.63
CA ASP A 432 5.02 -22.44 12.00
C ASP A 432 5.30 -22.13 10.50
N GLY A 433 4.52 -21.25 9.86
CA GLY A 433 4.67 -20.96 8.42
C GLY A 433 4.02 -21.99 7.49
N SER A 434 3.21 -22.91 8.02
CA SER A 434 2.33 -23.76 7.19
C SER A 434 1.09 -23.01 6.72
N ASP A 435 0.53 -23.44 5.59
CA ASP A 435 -0.73 -22.92 5.04
C ASP A 435 -1.87 -22.91 6.08
N GLU A 436 -2.83 -21.99 5.96
CA GLU A 436 -4.01 -21.87 6.83
C GLU A 436 -4.92 -23.11 6.79
N THR A 437 -4.60 -24.17 7.56
CA THR A 437 -5.38 -25.44 7.54
C THR A 437 -5.95 -25.91 8.88
N ASP A 438 -5.92 -25.12 9.97
CA ASP A 438 -6.51 -25.55 11.26
C ASP A 438 -7.96 -25.08 11.48
N GLY A 439 -8.48 -24.20 10.63
CA GLY A 439 -9.87 -23.78 10.66
C GLY A 439 -10.27 -22.90 11.86
N ARG A 440 -9.30 -22.36 12.61
CA ARG A 440 -9.57 -21.40 13.69
C ARG A 440 -9.79 -19.99 13.13
N VAL A 441 -10.49 -19.18 13.93
CA VAL A 441 -10.73 -17.75 13.69
C VAL A 441 -10.00 -16.94 14.75
N SER A 442 -9.44 -15.80 14.34
CA SER A 442 -8.98 -14.74 15.23
C SER A 442 -9.96 -13.58 15.16
N LEU A 443 -10.52 -13.20 16.31
CA LEU A 443 -11.43 -12.07 16.48
C LEU A 443 -10.73 -10.99 17.30
N LEU A 444 -10.63 -9.79 16.74
CA LEU A 444 -10.27 -8.55 17.44
C LEU A 444 -11.56 -7.85 17.93
N LEU A 445 -11.58 -7.43 19.18
CA LEU A 445 -12.61 -6.60 19.80
C LEU A 445 -11.97 -5.35 20.42
N LEU A 446 -12.51 -4.18 20.11
CA LEU A 446 -12.12 -2.87 20.66
C LEU A 446 -13.32 -2.30 21.44
N ASN A 447 -13.16 -1.97 22.72
CA ASN A 447 -14.19 -1.29 23.51
C ASN A 447 -13.83 0.19 23.69
N LEU A 448 -14.57 1.06 23.01
CA LEU A 448 -14.43 2.53 23.05
C LEU A 448 -15.24 3.17 24.19
N ALA A 449 -16.07 2.41 24.91
CA ALA A 449 -16.85 2.95 26.02
C ALA A 449 -15.93 3.38 27.17
N LYS A 450 -16.12 4.61 27.66
CA LYS A 450 -15.27 5.24 28.69
C LYS A 450 -15.37 4.60 30.08
N THR A 451 -16.53 4.03 30.42
CA THR A 451 -16.83 3.56 31.79
C THR A 451 -17.38 2.14 31.87
N ASN A 452 -18.01 1.62 30.82
CA ASN A 452 -18.74 0.35 30.86
C ASN A 452 -17.94 -0.77 30.18
N PRO A 453 -17.75 -1.93 30.84
CA PRO A 453 -17.24 -3.12 30.16
C PRO A 453 -18.27 -3.63 29.16
N ALA A 454 -17.81 -4.09 28.01
CA ALA A 454 -18.64 -4.79 27.04
C ALA A 454 -18.65 -6.29 27.38
N VAL A 455 -19.83 -6.83 27.70
CA VAL A 455 -20.05 -8.28 27.76
C VAL A 455 -20.46 -8.71 26.36
N VAL A 456 -19.54 -9.35 25.64
CA VAL A 456 -19.72 -9.72 24.23
C VAL A 456 -20.17 -11.18 24.10
N ASP A 457 -21.38 -11.34 23.58
CA ASP A 457 -21.91 -12.61 23.10
C ASP A 457 -21.48 -12.77 21.64
N ALA A 458 -20.30 -13.36 21.43
CA ALA A 458 -19.84 -13.77 20.10
C ALA A 458 -20.57 -15.04 19.68
N PHE A 459 -21.25 -15.02 18.53
CA PHE A 459 -21.89 -16.19 17.94
C PHE A 459 -21.63 -16.27 16.44
N ALA A 460 -21.52 -17.50 15.92
CA ALA A 460 -21.16 -17.74 14.53
C ALA A 460 -22.41 -18.04 13.68
N ALA A 461 -23.30 -17.05 13.51
CA ALA A 461 -24.48 -17.10 12.64
C ALA A 461 -25.23 -18.47 12.65
N GLY A 462 -25.58 -18.95 13.85
CA GLY A 462 -26.27 -20.24 14.06
C GLY A 462 -25.37 -21.45 14.36
N ARG A 463 -24.05 -21.27 14.52
CA ARG A 463 -23.06 -22.33 14.79
C ARG A 463 -22.42 -22.19 16.17
N LYS A 464 -21.92 -23.29 16.75
CA LYS A 464 -21.24 -23.25 18.06
C LYS A 464 -19.77 -22.83 17.95
N ILE A 465 -19.31 -22.05 18.92
CA ILE A 465 -17.88 -21.90 19.20
C ILE A 465 -17.43 -23.16 19.93
N LEU A 466 -16.38 -23.81 19.44
CA LEU A 466 -15.95 -25.13 19.91
C LEU A 466 -14.91 -25.03 21.03
N SER A 467 -15.10 -25.88 22.05
CA SER A 467 -14.20 -26.30 23.13
C SER A 467 -13.37 -25.25 23.88
N GLU A 468 -12.51 -24.47 23.23
CA GLU A 468 -11.55 -23.59 23.90
C GLU A 468 -11.31 -22.27 23.11
N GLN A 469 -11.28 -21.16 23.83
CA GLN A 469 -10.90 -19.83 23.36
C GLN A 469 -9.54 -19.44 23.99
N SER A 470 -8.61 -18.96 23.18
CA SER A 470 -7.34 -18.36 23.61
C SER A 470 -7.47 -16.83 23.62
N ILE A 471 -7.54 -16.25 24.82
CA ILE A 471 -7.77 -14.81 25.03
C ILE A 471 -6.45 -14.07 25.21
N TYR A 472 -6.31 -12.95 24.49
CA TYR A 472 -5.23 -11.97 24.57
C TYR A 472 -5.87 -10.61 24.91
N LEU A 473 -6.27 -10.42 26.16
CA LEU A 473 -6.79 -9.14 26.64
C LEU A 473 -5.64 -8.16 26.81
N VAL A 474 -5.74 -6.97 26.24
CA VAL A 474 -4.71 -5.93 26.34
C VAL A 474 -5.26 -4.70 27.03
N THR A 475 -4.54 -4.26 28.07
CA THR A 475 -4.87 -3.08 28.87
C THR A 475 -3.63 -2.23 29.11
N SER A 476 -3.83 -1.04 29.68
CA SER A 476 -2.79 -0.13 30.14
C SER A 476 -3.21 0.47 31.48
N PRO A 477 -2.28 0.94 32.34
CA PRO A 477 -2.62 1.74 33.51
C PRO A 477 -3.43 3.01 33.19
N SER A 478 -3.19 3.61 32.02
CA SER A 478 -3.91 4.80 31.52
C SER A 478 -3.79 4.93 30.00
N LEU A 479 -4.70 5.69 29.37
CA LEU A 479 -4.69 5.89 27.90
C LEU A 479 -3.42 6.61 27.41
N ASP A 480 -2.86 7.51 28.20
CA ASP A 480 -1.65 8.29 27.95
C ASP A 480 -0.35 7.59 28.41
N SER A 481 -0.42 6.34 28.87
CA SER A 481 0.76 5.55 29.21
C SER A 481 1.37 4.85 27.99
N ILE A 482 2.69 4.66 28.04
CA ILE A 482 3.45 3.80 27.12
C ILE A 482 3.51 2.34 27.58
N GLU A 483 2.99 2.03 28.78
CA GLU A 483 2.99 0.67 29.33
C GLU A 483 1.81 -0.15 28.78
N VAL A 484 2.10 -1.30 28.17
CA VAL A 484 1.08 -2.23 27.67
C VAL A 484 1.10 -3.52 28.47
N LYS A 485 -0.06 -4.00 28.90
CA LYS A 485 -0.23 -5.26 29.62
C LYS A 485 -1.01 -6.27 28.79
N LEU A 486 -0.40 -7.41 28.48
CA LEU A 486 -1.08 -8.56 27.91
C LEU A 486 -1.53 -9.47 29.06
N ASN A 487 -2.83 -9.72 29.17
CA ASN A 487 -3.40 -10.62 30.17
C ASN A 487 -2.97 -10.29 31.62
N GLY A 488 -2.74 -9.00 31.90
CA GLY A 488 -2.28 -8.47 33.19
C GLY A 488 -0.75 -8.41 33.37
N GLU A 489 0.03 -9.02 32.48
CA GLU A 489 1.50 -9.01 32.50
C GLU A 489 2.04 -7.92 31.58
N THR A 490 2.96 -7.08 32.06
CA THR A 490 3.55 -5.98 31.28
C THR A 490 4.44 -6.50 30.15
N LEU A 491 4.17 -6.09 28.92
CA LEU A 491 4.97 -6.44 27.74
C LEU A 491 6.26 -5.61 27.72
N GLN A 492 7.40 -6.29 27.77
CA GLN A 492 8.74 -5.70 27.68
C GLN A 492 9.65 -6.62 26.87
N THR A 493 10.62 -6.05 26.15
CA THR A 493 11.71 -6.81 25.52
C THR A 493 12.85 -7.05 26.51
N ASP A 494 13.71 -8.02 26.21
CA ASP A 494 14.99 -8.13 26.91
C ASP A 494 15.94 -6.94 26.58
N GLY A 495 17.13 -6.90 27.19
CA GLY A 495 18.10 -5.83 26.98
C GLY A 495 18.57 -5.66 25.52
N ARG A 496 18.53 -6.74 24.72
CA ARG A 496 18.91 -6.78 23.29
C ARG A 496 17.72 -6.58 22.34
N GLY A 497 16.49 -6.53 22.85
CA GLY A 497 15.27 -6.35 22.06
C GLY A 497 14.55 -7.64 21.70
N ALA A 498 14.87 -8.79 22.30
CA ALA A 498 14.12 -10.02 22.07
C ALA A 498 12.69 -9.88 22.59
N MET A 499 11.72 -10.37 21.81
CA MET A 499 10.30 -10.26 22.14
C MET A 499 9.86 -11.28 23.20
N PRO A 500 8.96 -10.90 24.12
CA PRO A 500 8.38 -11.83 25.08
C PRO A 500 7.46 -12.82 24.39
N THR A 501 7.27 -14.00 25.00
CA THR A 501 6.24 -14.95 24.55
C THR A 501 4.84 -14.37 24.80
N LEU A 502 4.03 -14.24 23.74
CA LEU A 502 2.64 -13.78 23.85
C LEU A 502 1.76 -14.91 24.41
N ARG A 503 1.55 -14.92 25.72
CA ARG A 503 0.82 -15.99 26.43
C ARG A 503 -0.70 -15.74 26.44
N PRO A 504 -1.53 -16.62 25.85
CA PRO A 504 -2.98 -16.54 25.97
C PRO A 504 -3.47 -17.00 27.35
N ARG A 505 -4.64 -16.49 27.77
CA ARG A 505 -5.47 -17.09 28.81
C ARG A 505 -6.52 -17.99 28.15
N LYS A 506 -6.48 -19.29 28.41
CA LYS A 506 -7.45 -20.26 27.89
C LYS A 506 -8.77 -20.19 28.67
N ARG A 507 -9.90 -20.27 27.96
CA ARG A 507 -11.28 -20.34 28.51
C ARG A 507 -12.13 -21.36 27.75
N PRO A 508 -13.16 -21.95 28.37
CA PRO A 508 -14.12 -22.81 27.66
C PRO A 508 -14.84 -22.04 26.53
N GLY A 509 -15.03 -22.69 25.39
CA GLY A 509 -15.81 -22.15 24.27
C GLY A 509 -17.25 -21.82 24.68
N GLY A 510 -17.79 -20.70 24.17
CA GLY A 510 -19.14 -20.22 24.51
C GLY A 510 -19.22 -19.42 25.82
N THR A 511 -18.12 -19.21 26.53
CA THR A 511 -18.06 -18.22 27.62
C THR A 511 -18.19 -16.81 27.03
N ALA A 512 -18.99 -15.94 27.66
CA ALA A 512 -19.10 -14.53 27.26
C ALA A 512 -17.75 -13.80 27.41
N LEU A 513 -17.40 -12.99 26.42
CA LEU A 513 -16.13 -12.27 26.37
C LEU A 513 -16.28 -10.91 27.04
N VAL A 514 -15.64 -10.68 28.18
CA VAL A 514 -15.70 -9.39 28.88
C VAL A 514 -14.52 -8.51 28.46
N VAL A 515 -14.80 -7.46 27.68
CA VAL A 515 -13.82 -6.45 27.25
C VAL A 515 -13.97 -5.22 28.17
N PRO A 516 -13.00 -4.92 29.05
CA PRO A 516 -13.02 -3.74 29.92
C PRO A 516 -13.24 -2.42 29.15
N PRO A 517 -13.68 -1.34 29.82
CA PRO A 517 -13.72 0.00 29.23
C PRO A 517 -12.34 0.38 28.67
N LEU A 518 -12.31 1.08 27.53
CA LEU A 518 -11.08 1.62 26.94
C LEU A 518 -9.95 0.58 26.84
N SER A 519 -10.27 -0.59 26.28
CA SER A 519 -9.34 -1.71 26.11
C SER A 519 -9.66 -2.52 24.85
N TYR A 520 -8.77 -3.44 24.47
CA TYR A 520 -8.98 -4.32 23.33
C TYR A 520 -8.55 -5.76 23.62
N MET A 521 -9.05 -6.69 22.83
CA MET A 521 -8.85 -8.13 23.03
C MET A 521 -8.74 -8.84 21.69
N PHE A 522 -7.74 -9.69 21.53
CA PHE A 522 -7.75 -10.72 20.49
C PHE A 522 -8.21 -12.06 21.08
N VAL A 523 -9.02 -12.81 20.33
CA VAL A 523 -9.54 -14.12 20.72
C VAL A 523 -9.35 -15.11 19.57
N VAL A 524 -8.49 -16.10 19.77
CA VAL A 524 -8.32 -17.21 18.83
C VAL A 524 -9.18 -18.40 19.27
N MET A 525 -10.07 -18.87 18.41
CA MET A 525 -11.05 -19.91 18.75
C MET A 525 -11.40 -20.80 17.55
N ALA A 526 -11.77 -22.05 17.83
CA ALA A 526 -12.34 -22.93 16.83
C ALA A 526 -13.86 -22.66 16.69
N VAL A 527 -14.37 -22.68 15.47
CA VAL A 527 -15.79 -22.51 15.18
C VAL A 527 -16.29 -23.71 14.37
N GLU A 528 -17.45 -24.24 14.75
CA GLU A 528 -18.07 -25.38 14.08
C GLU A 528 -18.28 -25.07 12.58
N GLN A 529 -17.97 -26.03 11.71
CA GLN A 529 -17.93 -25.90 10.24
C GLN A 529 -16.95 -24.85 9.65
N PHE A 530 -16.20 -24.08 10.45
CA PHE A 530 -14.98 -23.41 9.95
C PHE A 530 -13.76 -24.35 10.10
N GLY A 531 -13.84 -25.31 11.03
CA GLY A 531 -12.86 -26.36 11.32
C GLY A 531 -12.80 -27.56 10.35
N SER A 532 -11.60 -28.16 10.26
CA SER A 532 -11.23 -29.42 9.57
C SER A 532 -11.39 -29.53 8.05
N ARG A 533 -12.42 -28.96 7.42
CA ARG A 533 -12.56 -28.71 5.96
C ARG A 533 -13.46 -27.50 5.67
N GLY A 534 -13.36 -26.46 6.50
CA GLY A 534 -14.11 -25.21 6.34
C GLY A 534 -13.28 -24.10 5.68
N VAL A 535 -13.86 -22.90 5.61
CA VAL A 535 -13.26 -21.72 4.96
C VAL A 535 -11.85 -21.38 5.42
N CYS A 536 -11.55 -21.54 6.72
CA CYS A 536 -10.23 -21.32 7.31
C CYS A 536 -9.34 -22.59 7.30
N GLY A 537 -9.76 -23.63 6.58
CA GLY A 537 -9.04 -24.88 6.36
C GLY A 537 -8.43 -25.02 4.96
N ASP A 538 -8.88 -24.22 4.00
CA ASP A 538 -8.42 -24.25 2.60
C ASP A 538 -7.10 -23.48 2.41
N VAL A 539 -6.17 -24.01 1.61
CA VAL A 539 -4.90 -23.33 1.30
C VAL A 539 -5.13 -22.04 0.51
N VAL A 540 -4.60 -20.90 1.01
CA VAL A 540 -4.50 -19.67 0.21
C VAL A 540 -3.47 -19.90 -0.89
N ARG A 541 -3.92 -20.05 -2.13
CA ARG A 541 -3.05 -19.87 -3.29
C ARG A 541 -3.00 -18.38 -3.58
N ASP A 542 -1.80 -17.81 -3.48
CA ASP A 542 -1.51 -16.45 -3.97
C ASP A 542 -2.19 -16.25 -5.35
N PRO A 543 -3.05 -15.23 -5.53
CA PRO A 543 -3.75 -15.03 -6.80
C PRO A 543 -2.84 -14.53 -7.94
N ILE A 544 -1.64 -14.04 -7.65
CA ILE A 544 -0.71 -13.41 -8.60
C ILE A 544 0.38 -14.41 -9.05
N ALA A 545 0.99 -15.17 -8.12
CA ALA A 545 2.05 -16.12 -8.45
C ALA A 545 1.70 -17.17 -9.54
N PRO A 546 0.49 -17.78 -9.59
CA PRO A 546 0.14 -18.76 -10.61
C PRO A 546 0.10 -18.16 -12.02
N VAL A 547 -0.33 -16.90 -12.16
CA VAL A 547 -0.39 -16.21 -13.46
C VAL A 547 1.02 -15.86 -13.94
N ALA A 548 1.90 -15.43 -13.04
CA ALA A 548 3.32 -15.21 -13.35
C ALA A 548 4.01 -16.53 -13.75
N GLN A 549 3.93 -17.57 -12.91
CA GLN A 549 4.55 -18.88 -13.19
C GLN A 549 3.98 -19.57 -14.43
N LEU A 550 2.67 -19.43 -14.72
CA LEU A 550 2.07 -19.97 -15.94
C LEU A 550 2.57 -19.22 -17.18
N ASN A 551 2.68 -17.89 -17.12
CA ASN A 551 3.26 -17.10 -18.20
C ASN A 551 4.75 -17.42 -18.43
N ASP A 552 5.53 -17.60 -17.37
CA ASP A 552 6.95 -17.96 -17.49
C ASP A 552 7.13 -19.39 -18.03
N ARG A 553 6.27 -20.34 -17.64
CA ARG A 553 6.24 -21.68 -18.24
C ARG A 553 5.83 -21.65 -19.71
N LEU A 554 4.81 -20.87 -20.08
CA LEU A 554 4.39 -20.70 -21.48
C LEU A 554 5.48 -20.01 -22.32
N ARG A 555 6.20 -19.05 -21.75
CA ARG A 555 7.36 -18.40 -22.40
C ARG A 555 8.54 -19.35 -22.55
N ALA A 556 8.86 -20.16 -21.54
CA ALA A 556 9.90 -21.19 -21.64
C ALA A 556 9.59 -22.23 -22.72
N VAL A 557 8.33 -22.67 -22.81
CA VAL A 557 7.85 -23.56 -23.88
C VAL A 557 7.93 -22.88 -25.25
N ALA A 558 7.57 -21.60 -25.37
CA ALA A 558 7.69 -20.85 -26.62
C ALA A 558 9.14 -20.68 -27.08
N VAL A 559 10.08 -20.44 -26.15
CA VAL A 559 11.52 -20.36 -26.45
C VAL A 559 12.08 -21.72 -26.86
N GLN A 560 11.67 -22.82 -26.22
CA GLN A 560 12.05 -24.17 -26.63
C GLN A 560 11.49 -24.53 -28.01
N LEU A 561 10.26 -24.13 -28.33
CA LEU A 561 9.67 -24.28 -29.66
C LEU A 561 10.39 -23.46 -30.73
N ALA A 562 10.81 -22.23 -30.43
CA ALA A 562 11.62 -21.43 -31.34
C ALA A 562 12.98 -22.08 -31.60
N ALA A 563 13.68 -22.55 -30.56
CA ALA A 563 14.96 -23.26 -30.70
C ALA A 563 14.84 -24.58 -31.49
N LEU A 564 13.70 -25.28 -31.40
CA LEU A 564 13.41 -26.48 -32.21
C LEU A 564 13.09 -26.16 -33.67
N VAL A 565 12.64 -24.94 -33.99
CA VAL A 565 12.43 -24.47 -35.36
C VAL A 565 13.73 -23.99 -35.99
N ASP A 566 14.57 -23.26 -35.23
CA ASP A 566 15.85 -22.72 -35.72
C ASP A 566 16.98 -23.77 -35.82
N SER A 567 16.93 -24.87 -35.06
CA SER A 567 18.01 -25.87 -35.03
C SER A 567 18.11 -26.78 -36.25
N GLY A 568 17.11 -26.79 -37.15
CA GLY A 568 17.19 -27.40 -38.50
C GLY A 568 17.52 -28.90 -38.59
N ALA A 569 17.61 -29.61 -37.46
CA ALA A 569 18.19 -30.95 -37.40
C ALA A 569 17.19 -32.05 -37.82
N PRO A 570 17.57 -32.98 -38.72
CA PRO A 570 16.74 -34.15 -39.00
C PRO A 570 16.83 -35.14 -37.84
N ALA A 571 15.68 -35.51 -37.27
CA ALA A 571 15.61 -36.54 -36.24
C ALA A 571 15.92 -37.93 -36.85
N SER A 572 17.13 -38.43 -36.62
CA SER A 572 17.47 -39.84 -36.82
C SER A 572 16.93 -40.69 -35.66
N ALA A 573 16.28 -41.80 -35.98
CA ALA A 573 15.70 -42.69 -34.98
C ALA A 573 16.69 -43.81 -34.59
N PRO A 574 16.97 -44.01 -33.28
CA PRO A 574 17.59 -45.25 -32.81
C PRO A 574 16.53 -46.36 -32.72
N GLY A 575 16.85 -47.54 -33.24
CA GLY A 575 15.93 -48.68 -33.27
C GLY A 575 15.75 -49.37 -31.91
N ALA A 576 14.64 -50.10 -31.76
CA ALA A 576 14.34 -50.92 -30.60
C ALA A 576 13.96 -52.35 -31.01
N PRO A 577 14.50 -53.39 -30.34
CA PRO A 577 14.00 -54.76 -30.40
C PRO A 577 13.33 -55.20 -29.08
N GLY A 578 12.30 -56.04 -29.16
CA GLY A 578 11.74 -56.77 -28.01
C GLY A 578 10.22 -56.60 -27.84
N ALA A 579 9.47 -57.69 -28.00
CA ALA A 579 8.00 -57.68 -28.05
C ALA A 579 7.34 -58.63 -27.05
N ARG A 580 6.11 -58.28 -26.62
CA ARG A 580 4.92 -59.10 -26.25
C ARG A 580 4.01 -58.23 -25.35
N ALA A 581 2.73 -57.94 -25.60
CA ALA A 581 1.56 -58.61 -26.22
C ALA A 581 0.52 -59.04 -25.14
N ALA A 582 -0.76 -59.06 -25.54
CA ALA A 582 -2.00 -59.23 -24.74
C ALA A 582 -2.47 -57.96 -23.94
N ASP A 583 -3.74 -57.53 -23.98
CA ASP A 583 -4.86 -57.98 -24.83
C ASP A 583 -5.98 -56.93 -25.00
N ALA A 584 -6.79 -57.09 -26.07
CA ALA A 584 -8.22 -56.75 -26.30
C ALA A 584 -8.92 -55.58 -25.54
N ALA A 585 -9.91 -54.83 -26.05
CA ALA A 585 -10.58 -54.63 -27.36
C ALA A 585 -11.56 -53.41 -27.19
N THR A 586 -12.35 -52.85 -28.13
CA THR A 586 -12.70 -53.14 -29.55
C THR A 586 -13.18 -51.83 -30.25
N ALA A 587 -13.36 -51.88 -31.59
CA ALA A 587 -14.45 -51.32 -32.44
C ALA A 587 -15.34 -50.11 -31.99
N THR A 588 -15.79 -49.20 -32.86
CA THR A 588 -15.64 -48.98 -34.34
C THR A 588 -16.14 -47.57 -34.70
N ALA A 589 -15.70 -46.99 -35.83
CA ALA A 589 -16.36 -45.84 -36.46
C ALA A 589 -16.20 -45.85 -37.99
N ALA A 590 -17.31 -45.60 -38.68
CA ALA A 590 -17.50 -45.33 -40.12
C ALA A 590 -18.87 -44.61 -40.22
N ASP A 591 -19.18 -43.73 -41.18
CA ASP A 591 -18.42 -43.17 -42.30
C ASP A 591 -19.08 -41.85 -42.76
N ALA A 592 -18.42 -41.10 -43.66
CA ALA A 592 -19.04 -40.11 -44.60
C ALA A 592 -19.67 -38.81 -44.02
N VAL A 593 -19.90 -37.70 -44.76
CA VAL A 593 -19.34 -37.12 -46.02
C VAL A 593 -19.76 -35.63 -46.09
N GLY A 594 -18.92 -34.76 -46.66
CA GLY A 594 -19.37 -33.69 -47.60
C GLY A 594 -19.88 -32.33 -47.09
N GLY A 595 -19.33 -31.27 -47.71
CA GLY A 595 -20.11 -30.12 -48.19
C GLY A 595 -20.38 -28.97 -47.24
N ALA A 596 -19.59 -27.89 -47.35
CA ALA A 596 -19.92 -26.58 -46.79
C ALA A 596 -20.32 -25.63 -47.92
N ASP A 597 -21.47 -24.98 -47.78
CA ASP A 597 -21.81 -23.74 -48.49
C ASP A 597 -22.89 -22.95 -47.71
N ALA A 598 -22.90 -21.63 -47.88
CA ALA A 598 -23.83 -20.66 -47.27
C ALA A 598 -23.91 -20.58 -45.72
N LEU A 599 -23.30 -19.53 -45.14
CA LEU A 599 -24.02 -18.40 -44.52
C LEU A 599 -23.02 -17.33 -44.01
N ALA A 600 -22.73 -16.35 -44.84
CA ALA A 600 -22.07 -15.11 -44.43
C ALA A 600 -23.02 -13.93 -44.69
N SER A 601 -23.98 -13.71 -43.79
CA SER A 601 -24.86 -12.54 -43.75
C SER A 601 -25.62 -12.48 -42.42
N GLY A 602 -25.54 -11.35 -41.72
CA GLY A 602 -26.47 -10.99 -40.64
C GLY A 602 -26.09 -11.39 -39.21
N VAL A 603 -25.18 -10.63 -38.57
CA VAL A 603 -25.44 -9.94 -37.28
C VAL A 603 -24.62 -8.64 -37.24
N GLU A 604 -24.99 -7.66 -38.07
CA GLU A 604 -24.49 -6.27 -37.97
C GLU A 604 -25.66 -5.29 -37.84
N ALA A 605 -26.64 -5.63 -37.00
CA ALA A 605 -27.83 -4.81 -36.74
C ALA A 605 -28.53 -5.18 -35.41
N ALA A 606 -27.92 -4.89 -34.25
CA ALA A 606 -28.58 -5.05 -32.94
C ALA A 606 -27.97 -4.32 -31.72
N VAL A 607 -27.26 -3.18 -31.87
CA VAL A 607 -26.98 -2.28 -30.71
C VAL A 607 -27.00 -0.81 -31.14
N ALA A 608 -28.17 -0.30 -31.54
CA ALA A 608 -28.37 1.10 -31.88
C ALA A 608 -29.84 1.55 -31.68
N ALA A 609 -30.42 1.28 -30.50
CA ALA A 609 -31.71 1.82 -30.06
C ALA A 609 -31.94 1.55 -28.56
N ALA A 610 -31.46 2.45 -27.69
CA ALA A 610 -31.86 2.57 -26.27
C ALA A 610 -31.20 3.81 -25.64
N ALA A 611 -31.52 5.00 -26.18
CA ALA A 611 -31.04 6.27 -25.66
C ALA A 611 -32.04 7.38 -26.02
N ASP A 612 -33.20 7.39 -25.36
CA ASP A 612 -33.84 8.63 -24.92
C ASP A 612 -34.89 8.34 -23.83
N ASP A 613 -34.82 9.14 -22.77
CA ASP A 613 -35.90 9.59 -21.86
C ASP A 613 -35.27 10.02 -20.52
N GLY A 614 -35.21 11.34 -20.29
CA GLY A 614 -35.09 11.92 -18.95
C GLY A 614 -36.46 11.95 -18.26
N ASP A 615 -36.72 12.70 -17.19
CA ASP A 615 -35.89 13.54 -16.32
C ASP A 615 -36.71 13.74 -15.03
N SER A 616 -36.08 13.74 -13.86
CA SER A 616 -36.58 14.41 -12.65
C SER A 616 -35.51 14.30 -11.56
N GLY A 617 -34.93 15.43 -11.17
CA GLY A 617 -33.82 15.45 -10.22
C GLY A 617 -34.23 15.30 -8.75
N ASP A 618 -33.22 15.07 -7.90
CA ASP A 618 -33.11 15.77 -6.64
C ASP A 618 -31.63 15.95 -6.29
N SER A 619 -31.16 17.20 -6.28
CA SER A 619 -29.77 17.56 -6.07
C SER A 619 -29.52 17.88 -4.60
N VAL A 620 -28.82 17.00 -3.89
CA VAL A 620 -28.32 17.28 -2.53
C VAL A 620 -26.93 17.90 -2.63
N GLU A 621 -26.87 19.23 -2.72
CA GLU A 621 -25.66 19.97 -2.34
C GLU A 621 -25.44 19.88 -0.82
N GLY A 622 -24.18 19.91 -0.36
CA GLY A 622 -23.91 20.21 1.05
C GLY A 622 -22.59 19.70 1.64
N PHE A 623 -21.81 20.65 2.15
CA PHE A 623 -20.86 20.51 3.27
C PHE A 623 -19.64 19.58 3.12
N PHE A 624 -18.52 20.18 2.71
CA PHE A 624 -17.42 20.40 3.66
C PHE A 624 -16.96 21.86 3.54
N ALA A 625 -17.09 22.61 4.63
CA ALA A 625 -16.60 23.98 4.72
C ALA A 625 -15.10 23.98 5.05
N ASP A 626 -14.40 25.03 4.60
CA ASP A 626 -13.08 25.39 5.09
C ASP A 626 -13.13 25.71 6.60
N ASP A 627 -12.10 25.30 7.34
CA ASP A 627 -11.75 25.91 8.62
C ASP A 627 -10.36 26.55 8.48
N ASP A 628 -10.32 27.88 8.65
CA ASP A 628 -9.16 28.74 8.39
C ASP A 628 -8.10 28.68 9.50
N ASP A 629 -6.82 28.63 9.11
CA ASP A 629 -5.69 28.92 10.01
C ASP A 629 -5.54 30.46 10.18
N SER A 630 -6.14 31.01 11.23
CA SER A 630 -5.71 32.24 11.90
C SER A 630 -5.41 31.90 13.37
N VAL A 631 -4.43 32.47 14.08
CA VAL A 631 -4.18 33.90 14.32
C VAL A 631 -2.67 34.16 14.51
N ALA A 632 -2.28 35.44 14.38
CA ALA A 632 -0.91 35.94 14.44
C ALA A 632 -0.27 35.98 15.85
N ALA A 633 1.01 36.39 15.87
CA ALA A 633 1.87 36.48 17.05
C ALA A 633 1.42 37.52 18.10
N ALA A 634 1.78 37.24 19.36
CA ALA A 634 1.78 38.22 20.45
C ALA A 634 2.91 37.89 21.45
N LEU A 635 4.09 38.48 21.26
CA LEU A 635 5.14 38.56 22.29
C LEU A 635 5.89 39.90 22.19
N LEU A 636 5.35 40.89 22.91
CA LEU A 636 6.05 42.02 23.52
C LEU A 636 5.38 42.18 24.90
N GLY A 637 6.08 42.39 26.01
CA GLY A 637 7.52 42.45 26.26
C GLY A 637 7.71 43.09 27.65
N ASP A 638 8.76 42.73 28.38
CA ASP A 638 9.14 43.43 29.61
C ASP A 638 10.65 43.28 29.87
N GLY A 639 11.27 44.24 30.56
CA GLY A 639 12.63 44.11 31.09
C GLY A 639 13.80 44.72 30.29
N GLY A 640 13.86 46.05 30.24
CA GLY A 640 15.03 46.79 30.73
C GLY A 640 16.35 46.88 29.93
N GLY A 641 16.60 48.08 29.36
CA GLY A 641 17.81 48.87 29.65
C GLY A 641 19.09 48.63 28.82
N GLY A 642 19.66 49.72 28.30
CA GLY A 642 21.03 49.76 27.75
C GLY A 642 21.15 50.66 26.52
N ALA A 643 21.96 51.72 26.60
CA ALA A 643 22.24 52.63 25.50
C ALA A 643 23.21 52.04 24.46
N ASP A 644 23.15 52.47 23.20
CA ASP A 644 24.17 53.41 22.70
C ASP A 644 23.75 54.14 21.41
N GLU A 645 24.45 55.23 21.08
CA GLU A 645 24.18 56.13 19.94
C GLU A 645 24.84 55.69 18.61
N GLY A 646 24.34 56.17 17.45
CA GLY A 646 25.03 55.96 16.16
C GLY A 646 24.28 56.41 14.90
N VAL A 647 24.70 57.53 14.29
CA VAL A 647 24.04 58.22 13.16
C VAL A 647 24.65 57.90 11.78
N ALA A 648 23.81 57.79 10.72
CA ALA A 648 24.02 58.18 9.29
C ALA A 648 23.24 57.24 8.32
N ALA A 649 22.29 57.63 7.45
CA ALA A 649 22.25 58.62 6.35
C ALA A 649 22.61 58.07 4.93
N THR A 650 21.59 57.54 4.23
CA THR A 650 21.13 57.79 2.81
C THR A 650 22.10 58.22 1.66
N PRO A 651 21.71 58.10 0.35
CA PRO A 651 21.06 57.00 -0.39
C PRO A 651 21.73 56.77 -1.82
N PRO A 652 21.10 56.59 -3.03
CA PRO A 652 21.63 55.71 -4.08
C PRO A 652 21.97 56.41 -5.44
N PRO A 653 22.18 55.63 -6.53
CA PRO A 653 21.76 56.09 -7.87
C PRO A 653 20.89 55.08 -8.66
N THR A 654 20.21 55.59 -9.70
CA THR A 654 19.16 54.96 -10.52
C THR A 654 19.46 55.05 -12.04
N GLY A 655 18.75 54.26 -12.87
CA GLY A 655 18.65 54.40 -14.34
C GLY A 655 18.96 53.10 -15.12
N ALA A 656 18.06 52.44 -15.88
CA ALA A 656 17.28 52.82 -17.07
C ALA A 656 18.12 52.79 -18.39
N SER A 657 17.67 52.34 -19.59
CA SER A 657 16.36 51.87 -20.08
C SER A 657 16.45 51.08 -21.43
N ALA A 658 15.36 50.37 -21.77
CA ALA A 658 14.77 50.10 -23.11
C ALA A 658 15.50 49.42 -24.32
N ALA A 659 14.95 48.24 -24.64
CA ALA A 659 14.60 47.60 -25.93
C ALA A 659 14.59 48.36 -27.28
N LEU A 660 14.79 47.60 -28.39
CA LEU A 660 13.84 47.40 -29.53
C LEU A 660 14.45 46.57 -30.70
N GLY A 661 13.62 45.89 -31.51
CA GLY A 661 13.97 45.54 -32.91
C GLY A 661 13.69 44.12 -33.44
N ALA A 662 12.57 43.93 -34.13
CA ALA A 662 12.34 42.93 -35.20
C ALA A 662 11.57 43.64 -36.34
N PRO A 663 11.63 43.21 -37.62
CA PRO A 663 10.50 42.43 -38.18
C PRO A 663 10.73 41.55 -39.45
N ALA A 664 9.75 40.65 -39.70
CA ALA A 664 9.11 40.24 -40.99
C ALA A 664 9.84 39.51 -42.16
N GLY A 665 9.10 38.59 -42.83
CA GLY A 665 9.20 38.37 -44.30
C GLY A 665 9.19 36.93 -44.85
N THR A 666 8.04 36.44 -45.36
CA THR A 666 7.84 35.19 -46.20
C THR A 666 7.95 35.53 -47.73
N PRO A 667 7.72 34.67 -48.77
CA PRO A 667 7.44 33.21 -48.88
C PRO A 667 8.06 32.39 -50.08
N ILE A 668 7.81 31.06 -50.09
CA ILE A 668 7.57 30.11 -51.23
C ILE A 668 8.50 30.09 -52.48
N ARG A 669 9.11 28.93 -52.78
CA ARG A 669 8.92 28.20 -54.08
C ARG A 669 9.40 26.74 -54.07
N ALA A 670 8.72 25.90 -54.85
CA ALA A 670 9.06 24.50 -55.09
C ALA A 670 9.94 24.32 -56.34
N LEU A 671 10.64 23.18 -56.44
CA LEU A 671 11.25 22.72 -57.68
C LEU A 671 11.12 21.20 -57.83
N ILE A 672 10.67 20.78 -59.01
CA ILE A 672 10.42 19.40 -59.41
C ILE A 672 11.62 18.89 -60.21
N GLY A 673 12.07 17.66 -59.95
CA GLY A 673 13.00 16.93 -60.80
C GLY A 673 12.51 15.51 -61.06
N ARG A 674 12.08 15.21 -62.29
CA ARG A 674 11.74 13.85 -62.75
C ARG A 674 12.90 13.28 -63.56
N HIS A 675 13.22 11.99 -63.35
CA HIS A 675 13.45 10.93 -64.35
C HIS A 675 14.01 9.71 -63.58
N ALA A 676 13.29 8.58 -63.45
CA ALA A 676 12.95 7.56 -64.45
C ALA A 676 13.97 6.39 -64.45
N GLY A 677 13.48 5.15 -64.35
CA GLY A 677 14.30 3.93 -64.45
C GLY A 677 14.09 2.90 -63.34
N THR A 678 13.00 2.13 -63.41
CA THR A 678 12.91 0.85 -62.69
C THR A 678 13.59 -0.24 -63.54
N PRO A 679 14.30 -1.20 -62.92
CA PRO A 679 13.84 -2.57 -63.13
C PRO A 679 13.80 -3.42 -61.87
N ILE A 680 12.67 -4.10 -61.76
CA ILE A 680 12.29 -5.22 -60.90
C ILE A 680 13.48 -6.10 -60.43
N ARG A 681 13.67 -6.22 -59.10
CA ARG A 681 14.23 -7.42 -58.45
C ARG A 681 13.31 -7.87 -57.33
N ARG A 682 13.06 -9.19 -57.27
CA ARG A 682 12.17 -9.84 -56.29
C ARG A 682 12.70 -9.68 -54.86
N PRO A 683 11.88 -9.31 -53.85
CA PRO A 683 12.22 -9.55 -52.45
C PRO A 683 12.12 -11.04 -52.12
N ALA A 684 12.94 -11.50 -51.17
CA ALA A 684 12.92 -12.88 -50.68
C ALA A 684 11.62 -13.20 -49.90
N ARG A 685 11.31 -14.50 -49.78
CA ARG A 685 10.14 -14.98 -49.03
C ARG A 685 10.15 -14.49 -47.58
N GLN A 686 9.06 -13.86 -47.14
CA GLN A 686 8.73 -13.79 -45.72
C GLN A 686 8.51 -15.21 -45.19
N SER A 687 9.01 -15.49 -43.99
CA SER A 687 8.66 -16.68 -43.22
C SER A 687 7.35 -16.44 -42.45
N ASP A 688 6.45 -17.43 -42.46
CA ASP A 688 5.13 -17.32 -41.86
C ASP A 688 5.19 -17.15 -40.33
N ALA A 689 4.85 -15.94 -39.85
CA ALA A 689 4.70 -15.67 -38.42
C ALA A 689 3.33 -16.13 -37.90
N SER A 690 3.33 -17.02 -36.90
CA SER A 690 2.10 -17.47 -36.24
C SER A 690 1.49 -16.35 -35.39
N ARG A 691 0.22 -16.01 -35.64
CA ARG A 691 -0.54 -15.04 -34.81
C ARG A 691 -1.24 -15.74 -33.65
N LEU A 692 -1.02 -15.25 -32.43
CA LEU A 692 -1.77 -15.65 -31.23
C LEU A 692 -2.97 -14.70 -31.06
N LEU A 693 -4.19 -15.23 -31.10
CA LEU A 693 -5.41 -14.46 -30.81
C LEU A 693 -5.87 -14.79 -29.38
N VAL A 694 -6.00 -13.79 -28.53
CA VAL A 694 -6.52 -13.94 -27.16
C VAL A 694 -7.88 -13.27 -27.08
N VAL A 695 -8.93 -14.07 -26.89
CA VAL A 695 -10.29 -13.59 -26.62
C VAL A 695 -10.52 -13.59 -25.10
N GLY A 696 -11.22 -12.56 -24.59
CA GLY A 696 -11.46 -12.39 -23.16
C GLY A 696 -12.43 -13.42 -22.56
N PRO A 697 -12.47 -13.56 -21.21
CA PRO A 697 -13.23 -14.62 -20.56
C PRO A 697 -14.73 -14.33 -20.50
N VAL A 698 -15.52 -15.37 -20.79
CA VAL A 698 -16.88 -15.54 -20.28
C VAL A 698 -16.88 -16.79 -19.41
N CYS A 699 -17.41 -16.70 -18.18
CA CYS A 699 -17.62 -17.83 -17.26
C CYS A 699 -16.41 -18.76 -17.00
N GLY A 700 -15.27 -18.20 -16.60
CA GLY A 700 -14.27 -18.93 -15.80
C GLY A 700 -13.41 -20.00 -16.51
N VAL A 701 -13.54 -20.18 -17.82
CA VAL A 701 -12.70 -21.11 -18.60
C VAL A 701 -11.87 -20.34 -19.63
N VAL A 702 -10.54 -20.41 -19.53
CA VAL A 702 -9.62 -19.84 -20.52
C VAL A 702 -9.42 -20.84 -21.65
N THR A 703 -9.88 -20.51 -22.86
CA THR A 703 -9.68 -21.33 -24.06
C THR A 703 -8.57 -20.73 -24.91
N LEU A 704 -7.46 -21.45 -25.11
CA LEU A 704 -6.40 -21.05 -26.06
C LEU A 704 -6.64 -21.72 -27.43
N GLY A 705 -6.90 -20.90 -28.45
CA GLY A 705 -6.86 -21.33 -29.85
C GLY A 705 -5.46 -21.18 -30.44
N LEU A 706 -4.95 -22.22 -31.11
CA LEU A 706 -3.60 -22.23 -31.70
C LEU A 706 -3.69 -22.70 -33.16
N VAL A 707 -3.63 -21.75 -34.11
CA VAL A 707 -3.84 -22.02 -35.54
C VAL A 707 -2.54 -22.49 -36.20
N LEU A 708 -2.35 -23.81 -36.24
CA LEU A 708 -1.17 -24.47 -36.81
C LEU A 708 -1.34 -24.73 -38.30
N HIS A 709 -0.69 -23.91 -39.13
CA HIS A 709 -0.79 -23.98 -40.60
C HIS A 709 -0.04 -25.17 -41.22
N SER A 710 0.99 -25.73 -40.56
CA SER A 710 1.74 -26.88 -41.09
C SER A 710 1.20 -28.24 -40.62
N SER A 711 1.26 -29.25 -41.49
CA SER A 711 0.96 -30.64 -41.15
C SER A 711 1.95 -31.22 -40.14
N ARG A 712 3.25 -30.85 -40.26
CA ARG A 712 4.31 -31.25 -39.31
C ARG A 712 4.05 -30.78 -37.88
N ALA A 713 3.63 -29.52 -37.67
CA ALA A 713 3.36 -29.01 -36.32
C ALA A 713 2.19 -29.74 -35.65
N ARG A 714 1.13 -30.07 -36.42
CA ARG A 714 -0.01 -30.87 -35.95
C ARG A 714 0.39 -32.30 -35.57
N SER A 715 1.31 -32.91 -36.31
CA SER A 715 1.89 -34.23 -35.98
C SER A 715 2.71 -34.22 -34.68
N LEU A 716 3.58 -33.22 -34.50
CA LEU A 716 4.43 -33.12 -33.30
C LEU A 716 3.58 -32.94 -32.02
N LEU A 717 2.56 -32.08 -32.09
CA LEU A 717 1.69 -31.81 -30.94
C LEU A 717 0.90 -33.05 -30.50
N ARG A 718 0.38 -33.86 -31.45
CA ARG A 718 -0.27 -35.14 -31.16
C ARG A 718 0.70 -36.13 -30.49
N SER A 719 1.94 -36.23 -30.98
CA SER A 719 2.97 -37.10 -30.38
C SER A 719 3.33 -36.70 -28.95
N LEU A 720 3.45 -35.39 -28.67
CA LEU A 720 3.79 -34.88 -27.34
C LEU A 720 2.67 -35.14 -26.32
N LEU A 721 1.42 -34.89 -26.70
CA LEU A 721 0.25 -35.04 -25.82
C LEU A 721 -0.06 -36.50 -25.46
N CYS A 722 0.22 -37.47 -26.33
CA CYS A 722 0.02 -38.90 -26.02
C CYS A 722 1.06 -39.47 -25.01
N SER A 723 2.18 -38.80 -24.78
CA SER A 723 3.29 -39.32 -23.95
C SER A 723 3.14 -39.08 -22.44
N ARG A 724 2.15 -38.28 -21.99
CA ARG A 724 1.97 -37.92 -20.57
C ARG A 724 0.52 -38.14 -20.15
N LYS A 725 0.31 -38.85 -19.04
CA LYS A 725 -1.00 -39.03 -18.39
C LYS A 725 -1.49 -37.71 -17.79
N ALA A 726 -2.01 -36.81 -18.63
CA ALA A 726 -2.82 -35.67 -18.24
C ALA A 726 -4.22 -35.87 -18.82
N ARG A 727 -5.24 -36.00 -17.96
CA ARG A 727 -6.64 -36.03 -18.41
C ARG A 727 -7.04 -34.64 -18.91
N VAL A 728 -6.92 -34.40 -20.20
CA VAL A 728 -7.47 -33.22 -20.89
C VAL A 728 -8.65 -33.67 -21.73
N ALA A 729 -9.86 -33.28 -21.33
CA ALA A 729 -11.06 -33.52 -22.12
C ALA A 729 -10.98 -32.70 -23.41
N THR A 730 -10.85 -33.36 -24.55
CA THR A 730 -10.76 -32.72 -25.87
C THR A 730 -12.11 -32.83 -26.58
N ARG A 731 -12.88 -31.73 -26.59
CA ARG A 731 -13.93 -31.53 -27.60
C ARG A 731 -13.25 -30.98 -28.86
N ALA A 732 -13.14 -31.82 -29.89
CA ALA A 732 -12.73 -31.37 -31.21
C ALA A 732 -13.94 -30.76 -31.92
N HIS A 733 -13.97 -29.44 -32.06
CA HIS A 733 -14.74 -28.80 -33.13
C HIS A 733 -13.79 -28.59 -34.31
N THR A 734 -14.10 -29.25 -35.42
CA THR A 734 -13.50 -28.96 -36.73
C THR A 734 -14.30 -27.87 -37.42
N THR A 735 -13.62 -26.77 -37.75
CA THR A 735 -14.01 -25.77 -38.74
C THR A 735 -12.97 -25.80 -39.85
#